data_AF-A0A7S0H3F4-F1
#
_entry.id   AF-A0A7S0H3F4-F1
#
_cell.length_a   1.000
_cell.length_b   1.000
_cell.length_c   1.000
_cell.angle_alpha   90.00
_cell.angle_beta   90.00
_cell.angle_gamma   90.00
#
_symmetry.space_group_name_H-M   'P 1'
#
loop_
_entity.id
_entity.type
_entity.pdbx_description
1 polymer ?
#
loop_
_entity_poly.entity_id
_entity_poly.type
_entity_poly.pdbx_seq_one_letter_code
_entity_poly.pdbx_strand_id
1 'polypeptide(L)'
;LLPWEIRCPKSLDTLPSAIWPPAQHLGCYIYRDPVLFSKLCRIFREIVYVKKKQFPSPPTVGYDYPKPGQNPALLCGDLELVASQCIIPGFSLMGVNPGLTTDLWSFVNLLPYWERFRLYGYWSEHAYSLCPEMAMQRAMSVLHVRQFKKRISNSNIKDCGRLLVKCAFSNPLVAMEEIVQQISSYENLIKPVLESLKYFHAFTFDCLVYTLLLHFSQEKPRLSEGLNVAHWYKNLAVFSGFFFRKYPDAELGAIIQYIINRLKDEDMLDETCIEVVVLRELISHMAGIEAIEDLGEIQLEGQGGGPVLQSETATFRQLKNKKKPTAYLLDCLLDNQFLLPLLVLMSHCKDHIIYKTDTRHIELISELFDLTQGVLIQLGEFVQTHIPKLEVYAKHLPPLYELVKKFHLEPSAAFFIARPVLEEKRIATAPTQSNGSSEAVENKDEKMEVEDQKKDKGKPDDKSEALRKKAEAAKIKLLNAKKGKQSGRVLLCSPGSPLVSTSKLLLPEDTWNKISPEFYSVFWSLSMYDLRVPEKLYKSQIKKLKDQEDSLRKTSGDKGDDAKRKKERERCNKTIKRLEDELDKQKKNYEQVMASLRISKDKWLKDIKEKDQTGHAFVQHCVVPRLLLTPIDALYCARFLEVVLELDTPWLSMIHF
;
A
#
# COMPACT_ATOMS: atom_id res chain seq x y z
N LEU A 1 -2.45 58.61 23.61
CA LEU A 1 -3.84 58.34 23.18
C LEU A 1 -3.75 57.41 21.98
N LEU A 2 -4.12 56.15 22.13
CA LEU A 2 -4.13 55.19 21.02
C LEU A 2 -5.26 55.60 20.04
N PRO A 3 -4.98 55.74 18.73
CA PRO A 3 -5.90 56.39 17.77
C PRO A 3 -7.06 55.51 17.26
N TRP A 4 -7.37 54.39 17.94
CA TRP A 4 -8.35 53.41 17.49
C TRP A 4 -9.46 53.27 18.52
N GLU A 5 -10.68 53.67 18.15
CA GLU A 5 -11.88 53.33 18.90
C GLU A 5 -12.02 51.80 18.89
N ILE A 6 -11.79 51.15 20.04
CA ILE A 6 -12.08 49.73 20.20
C ILE A 6 -13.60 49.56 20.19
N ARG A 7 -14.17 49.35 19.00
CA ARG A 7 -15.58 49.02 18.84
C ARG A 7 -15.75 47.54 19.13
N CYS A 8 -16.63 47.19 20.06
CA CYS A 8 -17.01 45.79 20.25
C CYS A 8 -17.55 45.24 18.92
N PRO A 9 -16.94 44.17 18.40
CA PRO A 9 -17.35 43.61 17.12
C PRO A 9 -18.80 43.11 17.22
N LYS A 10 -19.60 43.44 16.20
CA LYS A 10 -21.04 43.10 16.15
C LYS A 10 -21.29 41.69 15.60
N SER A 11 -20.28 41.09 14.96
CA SER A 11 -20.33 39.76 14.36
C SER A 11 -18.96 39.09 14.39
N LEU A 12 -18.93 37.76 14.25
CA LEU A 12 -17.69 36.97 14.13
C LEU A 12 -16.86 37.37 12.89
N ASP A 13 -17.49 37.86 11.81
CA ASP A 13 -16.79 38.27 10.59
C ASP A 13 -16.04 39.59 10.76
N THR A 14 -16.54 40.48 11.61
CA THR A 14 -15.88 41.76 11.95
C THR A 14 -14.82 41.64 13.06
N LEU A 15 -14.78 40.49 13.73
CA LEU A 15 -13.91 40.24 14.88
C LEU A 15 -12.41 40.27 14.54
N PRO A 16 -11.92 39.72 13.41
CA PRO A 16 -10.51 39.80 13.03
C PRO A 16 -9.99 41.23 12.93
N SER A 17 -10.71 42.12 12.23
CA SER A 17 -10.30 43.51 12.04
C SER A 17 -10.41 44.34 13.31
N ALA A 18 -11.22 43.92 14.28
CA ALA A 18 -11.24 44.51 15.62
C ALA A 18 -10.07 44.02 16.51
N ILE A 19 -9.64 42.78 16.34
CA ILE A 19 -8.54 42.16 17.12
C ILE A 19 -7.17 42.56 16.59
N TRP A 20 -7.01 42.78 15.28
CA TRP A 20 -5.70 43.01 14.69
C TRP A 20 -4.99 44.27 15.22
N PRO A 21 -5.59 45.48 15.26
CA PRO A 21 -4.91 46.66 15.80
C PRO A 21 -4.37 46.49 17.23
N PRO A 22 -5.11 45.92 18.21
CA PRO A 22 -4.56 45.61 19.53
C PRO A 22 -3.46 44.56 19.48
N ALA A 23 -3.66 43.49 18.72
CA ALA A 23 -2.70 42.39 18.63
C ALA A 23 -1.38 42.83 17.97
N GLN A 24 -1.44 43.72 16.98
CA GLN A 24 -0.27 44.29 16.32
C GLN A 24 0.56 45.12 17.29
N HIS A 25 -0.08 45.90 18.15
CA HIS A 25 0.63 46.69 19.16
C HIS A 25 1.20 45.82 20.28
N LEU A 26 0.47 44.78 20.69
CA LEU A 26 0.92 43.82 21.70
C LEU A 26 2.06 42.93 21.19
N GLY A 27 2.00 42.51 19.92
CA GLY A 27 2.98 41.63 19.28
C GLY A 27 3.23 40.35 20.07
N CYS A 28 4.51 40.00 20.22
CA CYS A 28 4.93 38.82 20.96
C CYS A 28 4.63 38.90 22.48
N TYR A 29 4.37 40.08 23.05
CA TYR A 29 4.24 40.28 24.50
C TYR A 29 2.95 39.70 25.12
N ILE A 30 2.06 39.12 24.31
CA ILE A 30 0.89 38.35 24.78
C ILE A 30 1.28 37.21 25.73
N TYR A 31 2.53 36.72 25.68
CA TYR A 31 3.05 35.70 26.59
C TYR A 31 2.92 36.07 28.08
N ARG A 32 2.84 37.36 28.40
CA ARG A 32 2.68 37.87 29.77
C ARG A 32 1.29 37.68 30.35
N ASP A 33 0.28 37.44 29.50
CA ASP A 33 -1.09 37.15 29.91
C ASP A 33 -1.58 35.81 29.29
N PRO A 34 -1.34 34.69 29.99
CA PRO A 34 -1.80 33.37 29.55
C PRO A 34 -3.33 33.26 29.40
N VAL A 35 -4.09 34.05 30.15
CA VAL A 35 -5.56 34.04 30.10
C VAL A 35 -6.02 34.69 28.80
N LEU A 36 -5.43 35.82 28.42
CA LEU A 36 -5.70 36.47 27.15
C LEU A 36 -5.34 35.57 25.97
N PHE A 37 -4.16 34.93 26.01
CA PHE A 37 -3.74 33.97 25.00
C PHE A 37 -4.75 32.83 24.83
N SER A 38 -5.16 32.19 25.94
CA SER A 38 -6.14 31.10 25.91
C SER A 38 -7.48 31.53 25.33
N LYS A 39 -7.99 32.70 25.73
CA LYS A 39 -9.23 33.28 25.17
C LYS A 39 -9.10 33.55 23.68
N LEU A 40 -7.96 34.09 23.23
CA LEU A 40 -7.71 34.37 21.83
C LEU A 40 -7.67 33.08 20.99
N CYS A 41 -6.97 32.04 21.45
CA CYS A 41 -6.96 30.73 20.79
C CYS A 41 -8.37 30.12 20.66
N ARG A 42 -9.22 30.26 21.70
CA ARG A 42 -10.61 29.79 21.67
C ARG A 42 -11.48 30.58 20.70
N ILE A 43 -11.30 31.90 20.63
CA ILE A 43 -11.95 32.73 19.61
C ILE A 43 -11.54 32.29 18.21
N PHE A 44 -10.23 32.08 17.98
CA PHE A 44 -9.70 31.60 16.71
C PHE A 44 -10.30 30.25 16.31
N ARG A 45 -10.41 29.32 17.27
CA ARG A 45 -11.06 28.03 17.05
C ARG A 45 -12.47 28.19 16.53
N GLU A 46 -13.29 29.03 17.16
CA GLU A 46 -14.68 29.24 16.72
C GLU A 46 -14.76 29.90 15.35
N ILE A 47 -13.91 30.90 15.06
CA ILE A 47 -13.85 31.54 13.74
C ILE A 47 -13.48 30.51 12.65
N VAL A 48 -12.41 29.75 12.87
CA VAL A 48 -11.94 28.73 11.92
C VAL A 48 -12.99 27.63 11.75
N TYR A 49 -13.65 27.21 12.82
CA TYR A 49 -14.71 26.20 12.78
C TYR A 49 -15.92 26.67 11.95
N VAL A 50 -16.38 27.91 12.15
CA VAL A 50 -17.48 28.49 11.38
C VAL A 50 -17.09 28.61 9.91
N LYS A 51 -15.90 29.14 9.60
CA LYS A 51 -15.40 29.23 8.22
C LYS A 51 -15.28 27.86 7.56
N LYS A 52 -14.78 26.85 8.25
CA LYS A 52 -14.67 25.47 7.73
C LYS A 52 -16.03 24.84 7.44
N LYS A 53 -17.08 25.20 8.17
CA LYS A 53 -18.46 24.77 7.87
C LYS A 53 -19.05 25.49 6.67
N GLN A 54 -18.75 26.77 6.49
CA GLN A 54 -19.22 27.58 5.36
C GLN A 54 -18.50 27.19 4.06
N PHE A 55 -17.20 26.92 4.16
CA PHE A 55 -16.32 26.50 3.09
C PHE A 55 -15.70 25.15 3.48
N PRO A 56 -16.48 24.05 3.43
CA PRO A 56 -15.90 22.73 3.59
C PRO A 56 -14.86 22.56 2.49
N SER A 57 -13.59 22.42 2.88
CA SER A 57 -12.52 22.13 1.95
C SER A 57 -12.97 20.92 1.11
N PRO A 58 -12.77 20.93 -0.23
CA PRO A 58 -12.90 19.71 -1.00
C PRO A 58 -12.05 18.62 -0.32
N PRO A 59 -12.46 17.34 -0.35
CA PRO A 59 -11.63 16.24 0.13
C PRO A 59 -10.34 16.20 -0.71
N THR A 60 -9.31 16.94 -0.30
CA THR A 60 -7.99 17.10 -0.91
C THR A 60 -8.04 16.79 -2.41
N VAL A 61 -8.92 17.50 -3.15
CA VAL A 61 -9.33 17.06 -4.49
C VAL A 61 -8.24 17.44 -5.45
N GLY A 62 -7.47 16.44 -5.84
CA GLY A 62 -6.61 16.50 -7.01
C GLY A 62 -5.32 17.25 -6.77
N TYR A 63 -4.31 16.71 -7.41
CA TYR A 63 -3.00 17.24 -7.79
C TYR A 63 -2.77 18.73 -8.01
N ASP A 64 -3.81 19.55 -7.98
CA ASP A 64 -3.71 20.98 -8.14
C ASP A 64 -3.73 21.59 -6.74
N TYR A 65 -2.66 22.30 -6.38
CA TYR A 65 -2.76 23.32 -5.34
C TYR A 65 -4.03 24.14 -5.62
N PRO A 66 -4.88 24.43 -4.61
CA PRO A 66 -6.04 25.28 -4.85
C PRO A 66 -5.55 26.54 -5.53
N LYS A 67 -5.98 26.76 -6.78
CA LYS A 67 -5.57 27.93 -7.55
C LYS A 67 -5.89 29.16 -6.69
N PRO A 68 -4.99 30.15 -6.59
CA PRO A 68 -5.23 31.36 -5.80
C PRO A 68 -6.62 31.92 -6.12
N GLY A 69 -7.54 31.90 -5.15
CA GLY A 69 -8.92 32.39 -5.29
C GLY A 69 -10.04 31.33 -5.35
N GLN A 70 -9.77 30.03 -5.46
CA GLN A 70 -10.82 28.99 -5.54
C GLN A 70 -11.33 28.46 -4.18
N ASN A 71 -10.57 28.63 -3.10
CA ASN A 71 -11.03 28.41 -1.73
C ASN A 71 -10.46 29.53 -0.84
N PRO A 72 -11.29 30.23 -0.03
CA PRO A 72 -10.77 31.20 0.91
C PRO A 72 -9.97 30.44 1.97
N ALA A 73 -8.67 30.75 2.09
CA ALA A 73 -7.86 30.23 3.19
C ALA A 73 -8.56 30.53 4.53
N LEU A 74 -8.58 29.56 5.44
CA LEU A 74 -9.28 29.68 6.73
C LEU A 74 -8.58 30.74 7.58
N LEU A 75 -7.24 30.74 7.57
CA LEU A 75 -6.39 31.86 7.98
C LEU A 75 -6.05 32.73 6.78
N CYS A 76 -6.53 33.98 6.80
CA CYS A 76 -6.21 34.99 5.80
C CYS A 76 -6.32 36.40 6.39
N GLY A 77 -5.62 37.36 5.79
CA GLY A 77 -5.65 38.77 6.18
C GLY A 77 -5.31 38.96 7.65
N ASP A 78 -6.13 39.73 8.36
CA ASP A 78 -5.96 40.05 9.78
C ASP A 78 -5.80 38.81 10.68
N LEU A 79 -6.49 37.70 10.40
CA LEU A 79 -6.36 36.47 11.20
C LEU A 79 -4.98 35.83 11.07
N GLU A 80 -4.45 35.78 9.86
CA GLU A 80 -3.12 35.23 9.58
C GLU A 80 -2.04 36.09 10.26
N LEU A 81 -2.20 37.42 10.21
CA LEU A 81 -1.31 38.36 10.88
C LEU A 81 -1.33 38.21 12.41
N VAL A 82 -2.51 38.13 13.04
CA VAL A 82 -2.62 37.88 14.49
C VAL A 82 -1.99 36.52 14.86
N ALA A 83 -2.26 35.46 14.09
CA ALA A 83 -1.70 34.14 14.36
C ALA A 83 -0.17 34.13 14.27
N SER A 84 0.38 34.70 13.19
CA SER A 84 1.80 34.67 12.87
C SER A 84 2.64 35.66 13.69
N GLN A 85 2.11 36.85 14.00
CA GLN A 85 2.87 37.93 14.67
C GLN A 85 2.57 38.09 16.16
N CYS A 86 1.44 37.55 16.65
CA CYS A 86 1.07 37.63 18.07
C CYS A 86 1.02 36.25 18.74
N ILE A 87 0.16 35.34 18.27
CA ILE A 87 -0.09 34.05 18.94
C ILE A 87 1.16 33.17 18.93
N ILE A 88 1.77 32.91 17.77
CA ILE A 88 2.92 32.01 17.65
C ILE A 88 4.18 32.54 18.38
N PRO A 89 4.59 33.81 18.21
CA PRO A 89 5.70 34.38 18.96
C PRO A 89 5.41 34.41 20.47
N GLY A 90 4.17 34.75 20.86
CA GLY A 90 3.74 34.72 22.25
C GLY A 90 3.87 33.32 22.86
N PHE A 91 3.39 32.29 22.15
CA PHE A 91 3.53 30.90 22.58
C PHE A 91 4.99 30.47 22.77
N SER A 92 5.89 30.91 21.89
CA SER A 92 7.33 30.60 21.95
C SER A 92 8.01 31.13 23.21
N LEU A 93 7.59 32.32 23.66
CA LEU A 93 8.08 33.00 24.86
C LEU A 93 7.38 32.50 26.14
N MET A 94 6.27 31.78 26.02
CA MET A 94 5.62 31.18 27.18
C MET A 94 6.49 30.06 27.76
N GLY A 95 6.47 29.93 29.08
CA GLY A 95 7.07 28.79 29.77
C GLY A 95 6.32 27.48 29.49
N VAL A 96 6.80 26.39 30.08
CA VAL A 96 6.18 25.06 29.91
C VAL A 96 4.78 25.04 30.53
N ASN A 97 3.74 25.06 29.70
CA ASN A 97 2.35 24.98 30.13
C ASN A 97 1.49 24.12 29.16
N PRO A 98 1.27 22.82 29.47
CA PRO A 98 0.46 21.87 28.69
C PRO A 98 -0.92 22.39 28.25
N GLY A 99 -1.57 23.21 29.08
CA GLY A 99 -2.89 23.77 28.76
C GLY A 99 -2.84 24.72 27.56
N LEU A 100 -1.79 25.54 27.46
CA LEU A 100 -1.66 26.54 26.39
C LEU A 100 -1.36 25.88 25.04
N THR A 101 -0.62 24.78 25.02
CA THR A 101 -0.44 23.99 23.78
C THR A 101 -1.75 23.34 23.35
N THR A 102 -2.56 22.85 24.29
CA THR A 102 -3.89 22.32 23.96
C THR A 102 -4.78 23.42 23.37
N ASP A 103 -4.77 24.63 23.96
CA ASP A 103 -5.52 25.77 23.44
C ASP A 103 -5.03 26.19 22.03
N LEU A 104 -3.72 26.29 21.80
CA LEU A 104 -3.13 26.57 20.49
C LEU A 104 -3.53 25.49 19.46
N TRP A 105 -3.34 24.23 19.80
CA TRP A 105 -3.68 23.10 18.93
C TRP A 105 -5.19 23.04 18.61
N SER A 106 -6.03 23.56 19.49
CA SER A 106 -7.50 23.50 19.34
C SER A 106 -8.01 24.21 18.09
N PHE A 107 -7.34 25.26 17.61
CA PHE A 107 -7.66 25.89 16.33
C PHE A 107 -6.72 25.45 15.22
N VAL A 108 -5.42 25.25 15.50
CA VAL A 108 -4.43 24.85 14.49
C VAL A 108 -4.82 23.52 13.85
N ASN A 109 -5.27 22.52 14.63
CA ASN A 109 -5.72 21.23 14.12
C ASN A 109 -6.96 21.28 13.21
N LEU A 110 -7.73 22.37 13.25
CA LEU A 110 -8.89 22.53 12.36
C LEU A 110 -8.48 22.93 10.95
N LEU A 111 -7.30 23.54 10.80
CA LEU A 111 -6.75 24.00 9.54
C LEU A 111 -6.26 22.82 8.69
N PRO A 112 -6.38 22.90 7.36
CA PRO A 112 -5.73 21.94 6.49
C PRO A 112 -4.21 22.02 6.65
N TYR A 113 -3.51 20.91 6.40
CA TYR A 113 -2.08 20.79 6.72
C TYR A 113 -1.22 21.87 6.04
N TRP A 114 -1.56 22.28 4.81
CA TRP A 114 -0.81 23.28 4.06
C TRP A 114 -0.89 24.68 4.71
N GLU A 115 -2.01 25.05 5.35
CA GLU A 115 -2.10 26.29 6.14
C GLU A 115 -1.30 26.17 7.43
N ARG A 116 -1.35 25.01 8.11
CA ARG A 116 -0.54 24.75 9.31
C ARG A 116 0.96 24.87 8.98
N PHE A 117 1.39 24.26 7.89
CA PHE A 117 2.79 24.21 7.49
C PHE A 117 3.29 25.57 6.97
N ARG A 118 2.41 26.38 6.35
CA ARG A 118 2.72 27.79 6.06
C ARG A 118 2.97 28.57 7.35
N LEU A 119 2.11 28.41 8.36
CA LEU A 119 2.29 29.04 9.66
C LEU A 119 3.61 28.59 10.32
N TYR A 120 3.96 27.30 10.21
CA TYR A 120 5.24 26.77 10.71
C TYR A 120 6.45 27.30 9.94
N GLY A 121 6.35 27.48 8.62
CA GLY A 121 7.40 28.11 7.81
C GLY A 121 7.64 29.57 8.20
N TYR A 122 6.56 30.33 8.42
CA TYR A 122 6.72 31.67 8.99
C TYR A 122 7.36 31.63 10.37
N TRP A 123 6.99 30.67 11.22
CA TRP A 123 7.54 30.51 12.55
C TRP A 123 9.05 30.23 12.53
N SER A 124 9.50 29.26 11.72
CA SER A 124 10.90 28.86 11.65
C SER A 124 11.81 29.95 11.07
N GLU A 125 11.35 30.63 10.02
CA GLU A 125 12.16 31.59 9.25
C GLU A 125 12.08 33.02 9.77
N HIS A 126 10.88 33.49 10.16
CA HIS A 126 10.62 34.91 10.40
C HIS A 126 10.32 35.23 11.86
N ALA A 127 9.50 34.43 12.55
CA ALA A 127 9.00 34.77 13.87
C ALA A 127 10.11 34.95 14.93
N TYR A 128 11.19 34.16 14.84
CA TYR A 128 12.32 34.27 15.76
C TYR A 128 13.15 35.55 15.59
N SER A 129 12.99 36.24 14.47
CA SER A 129 13.69 37.48 14.13
C SER A 129 12.86 38.74 14.43
N LEU A 130 11.63 38.59 14.94
CA LEU A 130 10.72 39.71 15.22
C LEU A 130 11.21 40.62 16.35
N CYS A 131 11.82 40.04 17.39
CA CYS A 131 12.36 40.78 18.53
C CYS A 131 13.55 40.06 19.19
N PRO A 132 14.39 40.79 19.95
CA PRO A 132 15.55 40.20 20.64
C PRO A 132 15.18 39.06 21.60
N GLU A 133 14.05 39.15 22.29
CA GLU A 133 13.58 38.13 23.23
C GLU A 133 13.30 36.79 22.51
N MET A 134 12.73 36.85 21.31
CA MET A 134 12.50 35.66 20.47
C MET A 134 13.82 35.04 20.00
N ALA A 135 14.78 35.86 19.56
CA ALA A 135 16.10 35.39 19.16
C ALA A 135 16.84 34.72 20.34
N MET A 136 16.78 35.33 21.52
CA MET A 136 17.32 34.75 22.77
C MET A 136 16.65 33.42 23.09
N GLN A 137 15.32 33.36 22.99
CA GLN A 137 14.55 32.15 23.28
C GLN A 137 14.87 31.00 22.31
N ARG A 138 15.10 31.30 21.02
CA ARG A 138 15.61 30.31 20.04
C ARG A 138 16.96 29.76 20.50
N ALA A 139 17.92 30.64 20.80
CA ALA A 139 19.26 30.23 21.22
C ALA A 139 19.25 29.40 22.51
N MET A 140 18.42 29.78 23.49
CA MET A 140 18.22 29.01 24.72
C MET A 140 17.62 27.63 24.45
N SER A 141 16.61 27.55 23.57
CA SER A 141 15.97 26.27 23.21
C SER A 141 16.97 25.34 22.51
N VAL A 142 17.78 25.86 21.57
CA VAL A 142 18.86 25.10 20.93
C VAL A 142 19.85 24.58 21.97
N LEU A 143 20.30 25.43 22.89
CA LEU A 143 21.25 25.04 23.94
C LEU A 143 20.69 23.93 24.82
N HIS A 144 19.45 24.07 25.30
CA HIS A 144 18.79 23.07 26.14
C HIS A 144 18.67 21.73 25.41
N VAL A 145 18.18 21.73 24.17
CA VAL A 145 18.05 20.50 23.38
C VAL A 145 19.41 19.85 23.17
N ARG A 146 20.45 20.62 22.80
CA ARG A 146 21.83 20.13 22.60
C ARG A 146 22.48 19.53 23.85
N GLN A 147 22.13 20.00 25.04
CA GLN A 147 22.63 19.39 26.28
C GLN A 147 22.08 17.96 26.46
N PHE A 148 20.83 17.71 26.04
CA PHE A 148 20.21 16.38 26.14
C PHE A 148 20.59 15.45 25.01
N LYS A 149 20.86 16.00 23.81
CA LYS A 149 21.40 15.28 22.65
C LYS A 149 22.60 14.39 22.96
N LYS A 150 23.49 14.84 23.85
CA LYS A 150 24.73 14.11 24.22
C LYS A 150 24.51 12.98 25.21
N ARG A 151 23.30 12.84 25.76
CA ARG A 151 23.02 11.94 26.90
C ARG A 151 22.03 10.83 26.57
N ILE A 152 21.32 10.86 25.45
CA ILE A 152 20.31 9.84 25.14
C ILE A 152 20.97 8.46 24.92
N SER A 153 20.55 7.47 25.70
CA SER A 153 20.99 6.09 25.61
C SER A 153 19.84 5.15 25.94
N ASN A 154 20.00 3.85 25.68
CA ASN A 154 18.95 2.86 25.96
C ASN A 154 18.56 2.76 27.45
N SER A 155 19.45 3.15 28.37
CA SER A 155 19.20 3.04 29.81
C SER A 155 18.41 4.22 30.39
N ASN A 156 18.40 5.39 29.74
CA ASN A 156 17.84 6.62 30.30
C ASN A 156 16.71 7.25 29.47
N ILE A 157 16.16 6.51 28.50
CA ILE A 157 15.10 6.97 27.58
C ILE A 157 13.93 7.64 28.30
N LYS A 158 13.49 7.10 29.45
CA LYS A 158 12.33 7.63 30.18
C LYS A 158 12.59 9.03 30.74
N ASP A 159 13.75 9.22 31.36
CA ASP A 159 14.10 10.48 32.02
C ASP A 159 14.52 11.53 30.98
N CYS A 160 15.33 11.13 30.01
CA CYS A 160 15.68 11.97 28.86
C CYS A 160 14.43 12.39 28.08
N GLY A 161 13.48 11.50 27.83
CA GLY A 161 12.26 11.83 27.11
C GLY A 161 11.38 12.85 27.84
N ARG A 162 11.22 12.74 29.16
CA ARG A 162 10.46 13.73 29.96
C ARG A 162 11.11 15.11 29.94
N LEU A 163 12.43 15.17 29.96
CA LEU A 163 13.18 16.44 29.90
C LEU A 163 13.15 17.03 28.49
N LEU A 164 13.28 16.20 27.46
CA LEU A 164 13.24 16.63 26.07
C LEU A 164 11.90 17.29 25.72
N VAL A 165 10.79 16.74 26.22
CA VAL A 165 9.45 17.34 26.07
C VAL A 165 9.40 18.73 26.67
N LYS A 166 9.96 18.93 27.88
CA LYS A 166 9.98 20.26 28.52
C LYS A 166 10.75 21.28 27.68
N CYS A 167 11.81 20.85 26.99
CA CYS A 167 12.60 21.72 26.12
C CYS A 167 11.88 22.02 24.79
N ALA A 168 11.17 21.03 24.25
CA ALA A 168 10.46 21.15 22.97
C ALA A 168 9.09 21.81 23.09
N PHE A 169 8.59 22.04 24.31
CA PHE A 169 7.19 22.39 24.54
C PHE A 169 6.78 23.69 23.86
N SER A 170 7.44 24.80 24.21
CA SER A 170 7.14 26.13 23.69
C SER A 170 7.81 26.39 22.33
N ASN A 171 8.89 25.67 22.03
CA ASN A 171 9.67 25.82 20.79
C ASN A 171 9.84 24.47 20.08
N PRO A 172 8.74 23.83 19.64
CA PRO A 172 8.77 22.50 19.05
C PRO A 172 9.57 22.44 17.76
N LEU A 173 9.45 23.43 16.86
CA LEU A 173 10.18 23.43 15.58
C LEU A 173 11.69 23.41 15.78
N VAL A 174 12.21 24.25 16.69
CA VAL A 174 13.64 24.30 17.02
C VAL A 174 14.12 22.97 17.61
N ALA A 175 13.32 22.36 18.48
CA ALA A 175 13.68 21.08 19.08
C ALA A 175 13.61 19.92 18.08
N MET A 176 12.59 19.90 17.21
CA MET A 176 12.44 18.86 16.19
C MET A 176 13.55 18.96 15.14
N GLU A 177 13.96 20.16 14.74
CA GLU A 177 15.07 20.37 13.80
C GLU A 177 16.35 19.76 14.34
N GLU A 178 16.65 20.07 15.59
CA GLU A 178 17.80 19.55 16.29
C GLU A 178 17.72 18.01 16.45
N ILE A 179 16.54 17.42 16.71
CA ILE A 179 16.34 15.96 16.81
C ILE A 179 16.49 15.26 15.45
N VAL A 180 15.86 15.77 14.40
CA VAL A 180 15.90 15.22 13.05
C VAL A 180 17.33 15.23 12.51
N GLN A 181 18.07 16.33 12.73
CA GLN A 181 19.48 16.41 12.36
C GLN A 181 20.31 15.28 13.00
N GLN A 182 20.05 14.92 14.25
CA GLN A 182 20.77 13.79 14.88
C GLN A 182 20.41 12.45 14.29
N ILE A 183 19.13 12.21 14.05
CA ILE A 183 18.66 10.96 13.45
C ILE A 183 19.26 10.79 12.05
N SER A 184 19.38 11.90 11.30
CA SER A 184 20.03 11.88 9.98
C SER A 184 21.48 11.42 10.07
N SER A 185 22.22 11.79 11.12
CA SER A 185 23.62 11.40 11.31
C SER A 185 23.81 10.01 11.90
N TYR A 186 22.90 9.52 12.75
CA TYR A 186 23.13 8.33 13.59
C TYR A 186 21.93 7.39 13.61
N GLU A 187 22.03 6.27 12.90
CA GLU A 187 20.96 5.26 12.78
C GLU A 187 20.59 4.63 14.14
N ASN A 188 21.58 4.39 15.01
CA ASN A 188 21.37 3.80 16.32
C ASN A 188 20.51 4.66 17.27
N LEU A 189 20.33 5.95 16.97
CA LEU A 189 19.47 6.86 17.74
C LEU A 189 18.00 6.80 17.34
N ILE A 190 17.65 6.19 16.20
CA ILE A 190 16.26 6.10 15.71
C ILE A 190 15.33 5.50 16.78
N LYS A 191 15.66 4.31 17.31
CA LYS A 191 14.82 3.62 18.30
C LYS A 191 14.73 4.38 19.63
N PRO A 192 15.84 4.82 20.26
CA PRO A 192 15.80 5.63 21.49
C PRO A 192 14.96 6.91 21.35
N VAL A 193 15.14 7.66 20.26
CA VAL A 193 14.39 8.90 20.01
C VAL A 193 12.90 8.58 19.85
N LEU A 194 12.56 7.58 19.05
CA LEU A 194 11.18 7.14 18.85
C LEU A 194 10.48 6.73 20.16
N GLU A 195 11.21 6.14 21.10
CA GLU A 195 10.71 5.83 22.44
C GLU A 195 10.52 7.04 23.34
N SER A 196 11.37 8.05 23.20
CA SER A 196 11.25 9.33 23.90
C SER A 196 10.02 10.14 23.45
N LEU A 197 9.63 9.98 22.17
CA LEU A 197 8.50 10.71 21.56
C LEU A 197 7.13 10.41 22.21
N LYS A 198 7.00 9.35 23.00
CA LYS A 198 5.71 8.96 23.61
C LYS A 198 5.11 9.99 24.57
N TYR A 199 5.92 10.93 25.04
CA TYR A 199 5.54 11.96 25.99
C TYR A 199 5.15 13.29 25.32
N PHE A 200 5.28 13.37 23.99
CA PHE A 200 5.02 14.58 23.24
C PHE A 200 3.53 14.75 22.93
N HIS A 201 3.13 16.01 22.75
CA HIS A 201 1.77 16.36 22.35
C HIS A 201 1.59 16.17 20.84
N ALA A 202 0.34 15.95 20.39
CA ALA A 202 0.01 15.80 18.97
C ALA A 202 0.47 16.99 18.10
N PHE A 203 0.37 18.21 18.64
CA PHE A 203 0.94 19.41 18.03
C PHE A 203 2.43 19.27 17.69
N THR A 204 3.22 18.71 18.60
CA THR A 204 4.66 18.52 18.36
C THR A 204 4.92 17.45 17.31
N PHE A 205 4.04 16.45 17.16
CA PHE A 205 4.11 15.50 16.05
C PHE A 205 3.85 16.20 14.70
N ASP A 206 2.90 17.12 14.63
CA ASP A 206 2.63 17.92 13.43
C ASP A 206 3.84 18.81 13.07
N CYS A 207 4.47 19.44 14.06
CA CYS A 207 5.74 20.16 13.88
C CYS A 207 6.88 19.23 13.42
N LEU A 208 6.98 18.01 13.97
CA LEU A 208 7.98 17.03 13.56
C LEU A 208 7.81 16.62 12.09
N VAL A 209 6.58 16.40 11.64
CA VAL A 209 6.29 16.09 10.22
C VAL A 209 6.74 17.25 9.33
N TYR A 210 6.39 18.48 9.68
CA TYR A 210 6.86 19.67 8.94
C TYR A 210 8.39 19.73 8.88
N THR A 211 9.08 19.47 10.00
CA THR A 211 10.54 19.48 10.04
C THR A 211 11.17 18.33 9.24
N LEU A 212 10.56 17.14 9.23
CA LEU A 212 10.98 16.03 8.37
C LEU A 212 10.86 16.43 6.89
N LEU A 213 9.74 17.04 6.51
CA LEU A 213 9.53 17.54 5.16
C LEU A 213 10.59 18.55 4.74
N LEU A 214 10.93 19.50 5.63
CA LEU A 214 11.98 20.49 5.40
C LEU A 214 13.36 19.83 5.18
N HIS A 215 13.68 18.76 5.91
CA HIS A 215 14.93 18.03 5.72
C HIS A 215 14.95 17.22 4.42
N PHE A 216 13.83 16.62 4.04
CA PHE A 216 13.72 15.93 2.75
C PHE A 216 13.86 16.90 1.56
N SER A 217 13.37 18.13 1.70
CA SER A 217 13.47 19.16 0.67
C SER A 217 14.81 19.91 0.63
N GLN A 218 15.80 19.55 1.46
CA GLN A 218 17.12 20.18 1.42
C GLN A 218 17.83 19.89 0.09
N GLU A 219 18.56 20.88 -0.43
CA GLU A 219 19.46 20.77 -1.59
C GLU A 219 20.78 20.02 -1.24
N LYS A 220 20.69 19.00 -0.39
CA LYS A 220 21.81 18.15 -0.02
C LYS A 220 21.83 16.94 -0.95
N PRO A 221 23.00 16.49 -1.46
CA PRO A 221 23.07 15.32 -2.30
C PRO A 221 22.48 14.10 -1.60
N ARG A 222 21.53 13.46 -2.29
CA ARG A 222 20.81 12.29 -1.79
C ARG A 222 21.46 10.98 -2.20
N LEU A 223 22.44 11.03 -3.09
CA LEU A 223 23.35 9.95 -3.41
C LEU A 223 24.72 10.22 -2.77
N SER A 224 25.26 9.22 -2.08
CA SER A 224 26.64 9.20 -1.60
C SER A 224 27.53 8.66 -2.71
N GLU A 225 28.58 9.41 -3.05
CA GLU A 225 29.54 9.05 -4.11
C GLU A 225 28.89 8.80 -5.49
N GLY A 226 27.63 9.24 -5.68
CA GLY A 226 26.88 9.06 -6.92
C GLY A 226 26.32 7.66 -7.16
N LEU A 227 26.47 6.71 -6.24
CA LEU A 227 26.00 5.32 -6.41
C LEU A 227 24.95 4.94 -5.35
N ASN A 228 25.29 5.12 -4.07
CA ASN A 228 24.43 4.64 -2.98
C ASN A 228 23.50 5.72 -2.47
N VAL A 229 22.31 5.35 -1.99
CA VAL A 229 21.44 6.27 -1.24
C VAL A 229 22.20 6.81 -0.02
N ALA A 230 22.26 8.14 0.10
CA ALA A 230 22.99 8.80 1.17
C ALA A 230 22.45 8.39 2.55
N HIS A 231 23.36 8.07 3.47
CA HIS A 231 23.02 7.58 4.80
C HIS A 231 22.02 8.47 5.54
N TRP A 232 22.17 9.80 5.42
CA TRP A 232 21.27 10.74 6.05
C TRP A 232 19.83 10.60 5.57
N TYR A 233 19.64 10.38 4.26
CA TYR A 233 18.33 10.25 3.65
C TYR A 233 17.69 8.90 4.01
N LYS A 234 18.49 7.82 3.94
CA LYS A 234 18.08 6.48 4.37
C LYS A 234 17.62 6.46 5.84
N ASN A 235 18.39 7.10 6.73
CA ASN A 235 18.04 7.17 8.15
C ASN A 235 16.69 7.90 8.39
N LEU A 236 16.43 8.98 7.66
CA LEU A 236 15.17 9.71 7.74
C LEU A 236 13.99 8.92 7.16
N ALA A 237 14.18 8.19 6.07
CA ALA A 237 13.18 7.30 5.50
C ALA A 237 12.78 6.19 6.50
N VAL A 238 13.77 5.50 7.07
CA VAL A 238 13.57 4.45 8.09
C VAL A 238 12.88 5.03 9.33
N PHE A 239 13.34 6.17 9.83
CA PHE A 239 12.71 6.87 10.96
C PHE A 239 11.24 7.20 10.67
N SER A 240 10.93 7.70 9.46
CA SER A 240 9.56 8.06 9.06
C SER A 240 8.65 6.83 9.09
N GLY A 241 9.07 5.70 8.51
CA GLY A 241 8.31 4.45 8.57
C GLY A 241 8.03 3.99 10.00
N PHE A 242 9.04 4.01 10.88
CA PHE A 242 8.85 3.67 12.29
C PHE A 242 7.96 4.68 13.05
N PHE A 243 8.08 5.97 12.74
CA PHE A 243 7.31 7.04 13.34
C PHE A 243 5.81 6.87 13.05
N PHE A 244 5.43 6.76 11.78
CA PHE A 244 4.02 6.59 11.39
C PHE A 244 3.46 5.21 11.78
N ARG A 245 4.31 4.17 11.89
CA ARG A 245 3.90 2.89 12.49
C ARG A 245 3.53 3.02 13.96
N LYS A 246 4.18 3.91 14.70
CA LYS A 246 3.97 4.07 16.15
C LYS A 246 2.91 5.12 16.48
N TYR A 247 2.84 6.19 15.71
CA TYR A 247 1.94 7.33 15.90
C TYR A 247 1.06 7.54 14.66
N PRO A 248 0.09 6.64 14.40
CA PRO A 248 -0.79 6.69 13.21
C PRO A 248 -1.88 7.77 13.28
N ASP A 249 -1.62 8.86 14.01
CA ASP A 249 -2.49 10.03 14.13
C ASP A 249 -1.76 11.31 13.66
N ALA A 250 -0.49 11.19 13.25
CA ALA A 250 0.32 12.28 12.71
C ALA A 250 0.08 12.45 11.20
N GLU A 251 0.24 13.68 10.69
CA GLU A 251 -0.06 14.07 9.31
C GLU A 251 0.81 13.33 8.27
N LEU A 252 0.35 12.18 7.78
CA LEU A 252 1.06 11.41 6.75
C LEU A 252 0.89 12.00 5.34
N GLY A 253 -0.25 12.64 5.08
CA GLY A 253 -0.62 13.10 3.74
C GLY A 253 0.39 14.08 3.16
N ALA A 254 0.98 14.94 3.99
CA ALA A 254 2.01 15.89 3.57
C ALA A 254 3.27 15.22 3.00
N ILE A 255 3.71 14.10 3.60
CA ILE A 255 4.89 13.35 3.14
C ILE A 255 4.59 12.65 1.81
N ILE A 256 3.40 12.03 1.69
CA ILE A 256 3.01 11.35 0.44
C ILE A 256 2.82 12.36 -0.70
N GLN A 257 2.19 13.51 -0.43
CA GLN A 257 2.05 14.58 -1.42
C GLN A 257 3.42 15.11 -1.87
N TYR A 258 4.36 15.25 -0.95
CA TYR A 258 5.74 15.64 -1.29
C TYR A 258 6.40 14.62 -2.24
N ILE A 259 6.30 13.33 -1.94
CA ILE A 259 6.81 12.27 -2.81
C ILE A 259 6.17 12.37 -4.20
N ILE A 260 4.85 12.50 -4.29
CA ILE A 260 4.13 12.64 -5.56
C ILE A 260 4.62 13.86 -6.35
N ASN A 261 4.77 15.02 -5.70
CA ASN A 261 5.20 16.25 -6.37
C ASN A 261 6.62 16.10 -6.92
N ARG A 262 7.53 15.55 -6.12
CA ARG A 262 8.92 15.33 -6.55
C ARG A 262 9.05 14.35 -7.70
N LEU A 263 8.22 13.29 -7.73
CA LEU A 263 8.22 12.32 -8.83
C LEU A 263 7.53 12.85 -10.10
N LYS A 264 6.74 13.93 -9.98
CA LYS A 264 6.08 14.58 -11.11
C LYS A 264 6.94 15.64 -11.78
N ASP A 265 7.71 16.37 -10.99
CA ASP A 265 8.50 17.49 -11.50
C ASP A 265 9.64 16.95 -12.37
N GLU A 266 9.41 16.92 -13.68
CA GLU A 266 10.42 16.51 -14.67
C GLU A 266 11.64 17.45 -14.69
N ASP A 267 11.45 18.70 -14.27
CA ASP A 267 12.46 19.77 -14.29
C ASP A 267 13.28 19.89 -12.98
N MET A 268 12.94 19.12 -11.93
CA MET A 268 13.58 19.24 -10.62
C MET A 268 14.84 18.36 -10.49
N LEU A 269 15.97 19.03 -10.18
CA LEU A 269 17.30 18.67 -9.64
C LEU A 269 17.72 17.21 -9.30
N ASP A 270 16.84 16.24 -9.08
CA ASP A 270 17.22 14.84 -8.84
C ASP A 270 16.54 13.93 -9.88
N GLU A 271 17.21 13.74 -11.02
CA GLU A 271 16.77 12.87 -12.13
C GLU A 271 16.60 11.37 -11.75
N THR A 272 16.89 11.02 -10.50
CA THR A 272 17.08 9.66 -10.00
C THR A 272 15.87 9.07 -9.26
N CYS A 273 14.76 9.81 -9.12
CA CYS A 273 13.52 9.33 -8.47
C CYS A 273 13.71 8.74 -7.06
N ILE A 274 14.67 9.26 -6.29
CA ILE A 274 15.11 8.66 -5.03
C ILE A 274 14.08 8.75 -3.89
N GLU A 275 13.04 9.57 -4.04
CA GLU A 275 11.90 9.71 -3.13
C GLU A 275 11.14 8.40 -2.91
N VAL A 276 11.24 7.47 -3.86
CA VAL A 276 10.67 6.12 -3.78
C VAL A 276 11.18 5.36 -2.56
N VAL A 277 12.40 5.64 -2.06
CA VAL A 277 12.94 5.07 -0.82
C VAL A 277 12.05 5.39 0.38
N VAL A 278 11.50 6.61 0.46
CA VAL A 278 10.64 7.00 1.59
C VAL A 278 9.33 6.22 1.54
N LEU A 279 8.74 6.07 0.35
CA LEU A 279 7.53 5.27 0.15
C LEU A 279 7.76 3.80 0.54
N ARG A 280 8.90 3.23 0.15
CA ARG A 280 9.31 1.86 0.52
C ARG A 280 9.27 1.66 2.04
N GLU A 281 9.93 2.53 2.79
CA GLU A 281 10.02 2.42 4.25
C GLU A 281 8.67 2.65 4.94
N LEU A 282 7.82 3.52 4.41
CA LEU A 282 6.46 3.72 4.90
C LEU A 282 5.62 2.45 4.76
N ILE A 283 5.59 1.83 3.57
CA ILE A 283 4.82 0.60 3.34
C ILE A 283 5.40 -0.56 4.17
N SER A 284 6.73 -0.73 4.19
CA SER A 284 7.42 -1.77 4.95
C SER A 284 7.08 -1.74 6.43
N HIS A 285 7.17 -0.56 7.05
CA HIS A 285 6.97 -0.46 8.49
C HIS A 285 5.49 -0.34 8.90
N MET A 286 4.65 0.37 8.15
CA MET A 286 3.24 0.56 8.51
C MET A 286 2.37 -0.64 8.14
N ALA A 287 2.61 -1.27 6.98
CA ALA A 287 1.84 -2.41 6.50
C ALA A 287 2.49 -3.76 6.83
N GLY A 288 3.82 -3.80 7.01
CA GLY A 288 4.56 -5.04 7.22
C GLY A 288 4.81 -5.84 5.93
N ILE A 289 4.76 -5.15 4.79
CA ILE A 289 5.04 -5.71 3.46
C ILE A 289 6.45 -5.26 3.10
N GLU A 290 7.43 -6.14 3.23
CA GLU A 290 8.82 -5.84 2.90
C GLU A 290 9.09 -6.07 1.41
N ALA A 291 9.96 -5.25 0.80
CA ALA A 291 10.44 -5.54 -0.54
C ALA A 291 11.31 -6.80 -0.48
N ILE A 292 10.88 -7.87 -1.15
CA ILE A 292 11.59 -9.15 -1.14
C ILE A 292 12.56 -9.16 -2.32
N GLU A 293 13.85 -9.04 -2.04
CA GLU A 293 14.92 -9.16 -3.06
C GLU A 293 15.16 -10.64 -3.41
N ASP A 294 15.24 -11.51 -2.38
CA ASP A 294 15.47 -12.96 -2.57
C ASP A 294 14.31 -13.81 -2.02
N LEU A 295 13.64 -14.53 -2.92
CA LEU A 295 12.62 -15.53 -2.61
C LEU A 295 13.23 -16.95 -2.61
N GLY A 296 13.13 -17.65 -1.48
CA GLY A 296 13.48 -19.07 -1.44
C GLY A 296 12.50 -19.93 -2.26
N GLU A 297 12.92 -21.11 -2.71
CA GLU A 297 12.11 -21.99 -3.58
C GLU A 297 10.73 -22.33 -2.98
N ILE A 298 10.66 -22.57 -1.67
CA ILE A 298 9.41 -22.83 -0.94
C ILE A 298 8.48 -21.60 -0.93
N GLN A 299 9.05 -20.40 -0.82
CA GLN A 299 8.30 -19.14 -0.82
C GLN A 299 7.77 -18.83 -2.20
N LEU A 300 8.61 -19.05 -3.22
CA LEU A 300 8.27 -18.90 -4.63
C LEU A 300 7.14 -19.88 -5.03
N GLU A 301 7.23 -21.16 -4.67
CA GLU A 301 6.15 -22.14 -4.90
C GLU A 301 4.88 -21.77 -4.11
N GLY A 302 5.06 -21.21 -2.90
CA GLY A 302 3.98 -20.72 -2.05
C GLY A 302 3.16 -19.59 -2.68
N GLN A 303 3.77 -18.73 -3.49
CA GLN A 303 3.08 -17.66 -4.22
C GLN A 303 2.08 -18.17 -5.26
N GLY A 304 2.24 -19.40 -5.74
CA GLY A 304 1.24 -20.07 -6.59
C GLY A 304 0.01 -20.58 -5.82
N GLY A 305 0.02 -20.54 -4.49
CA GLY A 305 -1.13 -20.86 -3.65
C GLY A 305 -2.02 -19.64 -3.36
N GLY A 306 -3.06 -19.86 -2.57
CA GLY A 306 -3.89 -18.77 -2.04
C GLY A 306 -3.25 -18.00 -0.88
N PRO A 307 -3.91 -16.95 -0.40
CA PRO A 307 -3.35 -16.01 0.58
C PRO A 307 -2.99 -16.67 1.92
N VAL A 308 -3.67 -17.74 2.32
CA VAL A 308 -3.36 -18.45 3.57
C VAL A 308 -2.04 -19.19 3.41
N LEU A 309 -1.84 -19.94 2.31
CA LEU A 309 -0.55 -20.61 2.05
C LEU A 309 0.59 -19.61 1.94
N GLN A 310 0.39 -18.53 1.19
CA GLN A 310 1.37 -17.46 1.02
C GLN A 310 1.84 -16.94 2.39
N SER A 311 0.88 -16.62 3.28
CA SER A 311 1.19 -16.14 4.64
C SER A 311 2.00 -17.15 5.46
N GLU A 312 1.68 -18.45 5.39
CA GLU A 312 2.38 -19.49 6.15
C GLU A 312 3.79 -19.74 5.60
N THR A 313 3.99 -19.61 4.28
CA THR A 313 5.32 -19.71 3.65
C THR A 313 6.19 -18.47 3.89
N ALA A 314 5.58 -17.29 4.09
CA ALA A 314 6.27 -16.03 4.34
C ALA A 314 6.71 -15.81 5.81
N THR A 315 6.30 -16.69 6.73
CA THR A 315 6.38 -16.52 8.20
C THR A 315 7.78 -16.20 8.77
N PHE A 316 8.87 -16.42 8.03
CA PHE A 316 10.23 -16.16 8.54
C PHE A 316 10.65 -14.68 8.61
N ARG A 317 9.96 -13.75 7.93
CA ARG A 317 10.38 -12.32 7.87
C ARG A 317 9.35 -11.28 8.30
N GLN A 318 8.08 -11.65 8.53
CA GLN A 318 7.03 -10.64 8.74
C GLN A 318 7.15 -9.88 10.09
N LEU A 319 7.35 -8.57 10.01
CA LEU A 319 6.95 -7.65 11.06
C LEU A 319 5.46 -7.86 11.37
N LYS A 320 5.07 -8.10 12.63
CA LYS A 320 3.65 -8.25 12.98
C LYS A 320 2.84 -7.04 12.48
N ASN A 321 1.92 -7.29 11.55
CA ASN A 321 1.05 -6.27 10.97
C ASN A 321 0.17 -5.66 12.06
N LYS A 322 0.30 -4.35 12.25
CA LYS A 322 -0.55 -3.60 13.18
C LYS A 322 -1.71 -3.02 12.39
N LYS A 323 -2.93 -3.45 12.69
CA LYS A 323 -4.13 -3.02 11.97
C LYS A 323 -4.31 -1.49 11.92
N LYS A 324 -4.03 -0.77 13.01
CA LYS A 324 -4.24 0.69 13.08
C LYS A 324 -3.34 1.47 12.10
N PRO A 325 -2.00 1.34 12.12
CA PRO A 325 -1.14 1.99 11.13
C PRO A 325 -1.43 1.59 9.69
N THR A 326 -1.71 0.31 9.43
CA THR A 326 -2.04 -0.15 8.07
C THR A 326 -3.33 0.48 7.56
N ALA A 327 -4.38 0.53 8.39
CA ALA A 327 -5.62 1.20 8.05
C ALA A 327 -5.40 2.69 7.82
N TYR A 328 -4.62 3.36 8.68
CA TYR A 328 -4.32 4.78 8.52
C TYR A 328 -3.57 5.10 7.21
N LEU A 329 -2.58 4.29 6.83
CA LEU A 329 -1.92 4.42 5.53
C LEU A 329 -2.92 4.23 4.38
N LEU A 330 -3.79 3.23 4.47
CA LEU A 330 -4.79 2.96 3.45
C LEU A 330 -5.79 4.12 3.32
N ASP A 331 -6.37 4.58 4.43
CA ASP A 331 -7.32 5.69 4.48
C ASP A 331 -6.66 6.95 3.90
N CYS A 332 -5.41 7.24 4.28
CA CYS A 332 -4.65 8.36 3.74
C CYS A 332 -4.44 8.28 2.21
N LEU A 333 -4.23 7.08 1.66
CA LEU A 333 -4.04 6.86 0.22
C LEU A 333 -5.35 6.97 -0.57
N LEU A 334 -6.47 6.51 0.00
CA LEU A 334 -7.77 6.50 -0.66
C LEU A 334 -8.50 7.84 -0.54
N ASP A 335 -8.56 8.42 0.67
CA ASP A 335 -9.31 9.65 0.96
C ASP A 335 -8.72 10.86 0.23
N ASN A 336 -7.39 10.93 0.13
CA ASN A 336 -6.68 11.99 -0.60
C ASN A 336 -6.43 11.63 -2.09
N GLN A 337 -6.94 10.50 -2.58
CA GLN A 337 -6.75 10.03 -3.96
C GLN A 337 -5.27 9.88 -4.38
N PHE A 338 -4.38 9.52 -3.44
CA PHE A 338 -2.95 9.32 -3.70
C PHE A 338 -2.61 7.98 -4.35
N LEU A 339 -3.51 7.01 -4.31
CA LEU A 339 -3.21 5.65 -4.79
C LEU A 339 -2.91 5.59 -6.30
N LEU A 340 -3.84 6.09 -7.14
CA LEU A 340 -3.67 6.12 -8.59
C LEU A 340 -2.38 6.88 -9.02
N PRO A 341 -2.07 8.07 -8.49
CA PRO A 341 -0.81 8.74 -8.83
C PRO A 341 0.41 7.90 -8.58
N LEU A 342 0.50 7.29 -7.40
CA LEU A 342 1.68 6.53 -7.02
C LEU A 342 1.86 5.35 -7.97
N LEU A 343 0.78 4.64 -8.31
CA LEU A 343 0.83 3.52 -9.27
C LEU A 343 1.30 3.97 -10.67
N VAL A 344 0.79 5.10 -11.17
CA VAL A 344 1.18 5.65 -12.48
C VAL A 344 2.62 6.18 -12.46
N LEU A 345 2.98 6.98 -11.45
CA LEU A 345 4.31 7.58 -11.32
C LEU A 345 5.37 6.50 -11.13
N MET A 346 5.14 5.48 -10.28
CA MET A 346 6.08 4.36 -10.13
C MET A 346 6.32 3.64 -11.46
N SER A 347 5.31 3.55 -12.31
CA SER A 347 5.45 2.94 -13.64
C SER A 347 6.29 3.82 -14.56
N HIS A 348 6.06 5.15 -14.57
CA HIS A 348 6.84 6.11 -15.37
C HIS A 348 8.26 6.33 -14.89
N CYS A 349 8.51 6.26 -13.57
CA CYS A 349 9.84 6.43 -13.00
C CYS A 349 10.83 5.45 -13.60
N LYS A 350 10.39 4.23 -13.95
CA LYS A 350 11.25 3.24 -14.62
C LYS A 350 11.76 3.72 -15.98
N ASP A 351 10.87 4.25 -16.81
CA ASP A 351 11.23 4.79 -18.12
C ASP A 351 12.08 6.06 -17.95
N HIS A 352 11.73 6.90 -16.98
CA HIS A 352 12.49 8.10 -16.65
C HIS A 352 13.94 7.78 -16.24
N ILE A 353 14.12 6.79 -15.35
CA ILE A 353 15.43 6.37 -14.87
C ILE A 353 16.32 5.90 -16.04
N ILE A 354 15.75 5.20 -17.02
CA ILE A 354 16.50 4.68 -18.17
C ILE A 354 16.84 5.79 -19.18
N TYR A 355 15.87 6.64 -19.54
CA TYR A 355 15.99 7.54 -20.68
C TYR A 355 16.36 8.98 -20.34
N LYS A 356 16.09 9.44 -19.10
CA LYS A 356 16.30 10.83 -18.70
C LYS A 356 17.44 11.03 -17.70
N THR A 357 17.91 9.99 -17.02
CA THR A 357 19.03 10.12 -16.06
C THR A 357 20.35 10.38 -16.78
N ASP A 358 21.01 11.51 -16.52
CA ASP A 358 22.29 11.91 -17.16
C ASP A 358 23.53 11.24 -16.54
N THR A 359 23.37 10.09 -15.87
CA THR A 359 24.49 9.38 -15.23
C THR A 359 25.09 8.33 -16.14
N ARG A 360 26.42 8.20 -16.11
CA ARG A 360 27.15 7.15 -16.87
C ARG A 360 27.26 5.83 -16.10
N HIS A 361 26.80 5.79 -14.85
CA HIS A 361 26.92 4.63 -13.98
C HIS A 361 25.73 3.69 -14.18
N ILE A 362 25.91 2.68 -15.03
CA ILE A 362 24.88 1.68 -15.33
C ILE A 362 24.41 0.97 -14.06
N GLU A 363 25.31 0.75 -13.09
CA GLU A 363 24.99 0.15 -11.79
C GLU A 363 23.94 0.95 -11.00
N LEU A 364 24.09 2.28 -10.94
CA LEU A 364 23.10 3.15 -10.32
C LEU A 364 21.74 3.05 -11.04
N ILE A 365 21.75 3.11 -12.37
CA ILE A 365 20.53 3.03 -13.18
C ILE A 365 19.81 1.70 -12.90
N SER A 366 20.54 0.58 -12.84
CA SER A 366 19.96 -0.72 -12.49
C SER A 366 19.41 -0.77 -11.07
N GLU A 367 20.15 -0.26 -10.08
CA GLU A 367 19.69 -0.25 -8.68
C GLU A 367 18.43 0.61 -8.50
N LEU A 368 18.36 1.78 -9.14
CA LEU A 368 17.18 2.64 -9.09
C LEU A 368 15.98 2.04 -9.81
N PHE A 369 16.22 1.36 -10.94
CA PHE A 369 15.19 0.65 -11.68
C PHE A 369 14.59 -0.48 -10.83
N ASP A 370 15.44 -1.32 -10.24
CA ASP A 370 15.04 -2.44 -9.38
C ASP A 370 14.35 -1.95 -8.11
N LEU A 371 14.85 -0.87 -7.51
CA LEU A 371 14.20 -0.20 -6.37
C LEU A 371 12.78 0.24 -6.72
N THR A 372 12.61 0.90 -7.87
CA THR A 372 11.31 1.43 -8.32
C THR A 372 10.33 0.30 -8.62
N GLN A 373 10.79 -0.73 -9.33
CA GLN A 373 10.00 -1.92 -9.61
C GLN A 373 9.61 -2.64 -8.30
N GLY A 374 10.53 -2.77 -7.35
CA GLY A 374 10.28 -3.34 -6.03
C GLY A 374 9.20 -2.60 -5.26
N VAL A 375 9.21 -1.26 -5.27
CA VAL A 375 8.16 -0.46 -4.60
C VAL A 375 6.82 -0.53 -5.32
N LEU A 376 6.79 -0.61 -6.65
CA LEU A 376 5.55 -0.86 -7.40
C LEU A 376 4.93 -2.20 -7.00
N ILE A 377 5.75 -3.25 -6.86
CA ILE A 377 5.31 -4.57 -6.41
C ILE A 377 4.77 -4.50 -4.99
N GLN A 378 5.50 -3.84 -4.09
CA GLN A 378 5.12 -3.63 -2.69
C GLN A 378 3.77 -2.91 -2.57
N LEU A 379 3.53 -1.90 -3.41
CA LEU A 379 2.26 -1.17 -3.47
C LEU A 379 1.12 -2.04 -4.02
N GLY A 380 1.39 -2.86 -5.04
CA GLY A 380 0.44 -3.85 -5.56
C GLY A 380 0.03 -4.88 -4.50
N GLU A 381 1.00 -5.44 -3.76
CA GLU A 381 0.75 -6.37 -2.66
C GLU A 381 -0.01 -5.69 -1.50
N PHE A 382 0.31 -4.42 -1.20
CA PHE A 382 -0.41 -3.62 -0.21
C PHE A 382 -1.89 -3.49 -0.53
N VAL A 383 -2.20 -3.14 -1.78
CA VAL A 383 -3.57 -3.03 -2.30
C VAL A 383 -4.30 -4.37 -2.18
N GLN A 384 -3.69 -5.45 -2.68
CA GLN A 384 -4.32 -6.77 -2.69
C GLN A 384 -4.55 -7.35 -1.29
N THR A 385 -3.65 -7.06 -0.35
CA THR A 385 -3.69 -7.62 1.01
C THR A 385 -4.62 -6.84 1.94
N HIS A 386 -4.67 -5.51 1.81
CA HIS A 386 -5.29 -4.64 2.82
C HIS A 386 -6.58 -3.97 2.38
N ILE A 387 -6.89 -3.91 1.08
CA ILE A 387 -8.19 -3.42 0.63
C ILE A 387 -9.25 -4.53 0.85
N PRO A 388 -10.27 -4.32 1.71
CA PRO A 388 -11.18 -5.39 2.10
C PRO A 388 -12.09 -5.89 0.96
N LYS A 389 -12.39 -5.03 -0.01
CA LYS A 389 -13.21 -5.31 -1.19
C LYS A 389 -12.57 -4.67 -2.41
N LEU A 390 -12.26 -5.47 -3.43
CA LEU A 390 -11.61 -4.95 -4.63
C LEU A 390 -12.51 -4.02 -5.44
N GLU A 391 -13.82 -4.05 -5.22
CA GLU A 391 -14.74 -3.03 -5.74
C GLU A 391 -14.35 -1.60 -5.33
N VAL A 392 -13.79 -1.42 -4.12
CA VAL A 392 -13.29 -0.11 -3.67
C VAL A 392 -12.10 0.29 -4.52
N TYR A 393 -11.14 -0.62 -4.69
CA TYR A 393 -9.97 -0.40 -5.54
C TYR A 393 -10.36 -0.08 -6.99
N ALA A 394 -11.30 -0.83 -7.56
CA ALA A 394 -11.81 -0.62 -8.91
C ALA A 394 -12.45 0.76 -9.13
N LYS A 395 -13.01 1.39 -8.09
CA LYS A 395 -13.56 2.76 -8.18
C LYS A 395 -12.48 3.83 -8.28
N HIS A 396 -11.29 3.57 -7.76
CA HIS A 396 -10.15 4.50 -7.82
C HIS A 396 -9.30 4.31 -9.07
N LEU A 397 -9.50 3.23 -9.83
CA LEU A 397 -8.79 2.97 -11.07
C LEU A 397 -9.62 3.42 -12.29
N PRO A 398 -9.01 4.10 -13.27
CA PRO A 398 -9.62 4.30 -14.57
C PRO A 398 -9.66 2.97 -15.35
N PRO A 399 -10.46 2.88 -16.41
CA PRO A 399 -10.46 1.72 -17.30
C PRO A 399 -9.07 1.41 -17.84
N LEU A 400 -8.78 0.12 -18.08
CA LEU A 400 -7.48 -0.35 -18.58
C LEU A 400 -7.01 0.37 -19.85
N TYR A 401 -7.93 0.71 -20.75
CA TYR A 401 -7.64 1.48 -21.96
C TYR A 401 -7.10 2.88 -21.65
N GLU A 402 -7.65 3.57 -20.66
CA GLU A 402 -7.22 4.92 -20.29
C GLU A 402 -5.82 4.90 -19.65
N LEU A 403 -5.51 3.86 -18.86
CA LEU A 403 -4.16 3.66 -18.32
C LEU A 403 -3.10 3.65 -19.43
N VAL A 404 -3.37 2.98 -20.55
CA VAL A 404 -2.42 2.88 -21.65
C VAL A 404 -2.47 4.09 -22.58
N LYS A 405 -3.65 4.61 -22.95
CA LYS A 405 -3.75 5.72 -23.92
C LYS A 405 -3.62 7.11 -23.34
N LYS A 406 -4.21 7.35 -22.16
CA LYS A 406 -4.24 8.68 -21.53
C LYS A 406 -3.07 8.87 -20.58
N PHE A 407 -2.76 7.83 -19.81
CA PHE A 407 -1.62 7.86 -18.89
C PHE A 407 -0.33 7.32 -19.52
N HIS A 408 -0.36 6.81 -20.75
CA HIS A 408 0.84 6.34 -21.47
C HIS A 408 1.60 5.20 -20.78
N LEU A 409 0.92 4.39 -19.95
CA LEU A 409 1.54 3.22 -19.32
C LEU A 409 1.82 2.10 -20.33
N GLU A 410 2.93 1.40 -20.14
CA GLU A 410 3.19 0.14 -20.82
C GLU A 410 2.06 -0.87 -20.51
N PRO A 411 1.56 -1.64 -21.50
CA PRO A 411 0.53 -2.64 -21.26
C PRO A 411 0.83 -3.60 -20.09
N SER A 412 2.09 -4.01 -19.92
CA SER A 412 2.49 -4.92 -18.83
C SER A 412 2.22 -4.31 -17.44
N ALA A 413 2.59 -3.05 -17.22
CA ALA A 413 2.33 -2.30 -16.00
C ALA A 413 0.82 -2.02 -15.80
N ALA A 414 0.11 -1.66 -16.87
CA ALA A 414 -1.33 -1.44 -16.82
C ALA A 414 -2.10 -2.72 -16.43
N PHE A 415 -1.70 -3.87 -16.99
CA PHE A 415 -2.25 -5.16 -16.58
C PHE A 415 -1.86 -5.51 -15.15
N PHE A 416 -0.62 -5.27 -14.71
CA PHE A 416 -0.22 -5.49 -13.32
C PHE A 416 -1.13 -4.73 -12.34
N ILE A 417 -1.40 -3.44 -12.60
CA ILE A 417 -2.27 -2.59 -11.77
C ILE A 417 -3.73 -3.08 -11.77
N ALA A 418 -4.25 -3.49 -12.93
CA ALA A 418 -5.65 -3.88 -13.09
C ALA A 418 -5.94 -5.36 -12.75
N ARG A 419 -4.92 -6.23 -12.74
CA ARG A 419 -5.03 -7.69 -12.61
C ARG A 419 -5.85 -8.13 -11.40
N PRO A 420 -5.67 -7.58 -10.18
CA PRO A 420 -6.49 -7.99 -9.03
C PRO A 420 -8.00 -7.88 -9.33
N VAL A 421 -8.42 -6.76 -9.92
CA VAL A 421 -9.84 -6.51 -10.27
C VAL A 421 -10.34 -7.49 -11.35
N LEU A 422 -9.47 -7.87 -12.28
CA LEU A 422 -9.80 -8.85 -13.32
C LEU A 422 -9.97 -10.26 -12.73
N GLU A 423 -9.09 -10.65 -11.81
CA GLU A 423 -9.13 -11.94 -11.14
C GLU A 423 -10.41 -12.11 -10.30
N GLU A 424 -10.78 -11.10 -9.52
CA GLU A 424 -12.00 -11.16 -8.68
C GLU A 424 -13.25 -11.27 -9.54
N LYS A 425 -13.39 -10.45 -10.59
CA LYS A 425 -14.54 -10.51 -11.51
C LYS A 425 -14.67 -11.90 -12.13
N ARG A 426 -13.55 -12.51 -12.52
CA ARG A 426 -13.55 -13.87 -13.07
C ARG A 426 -14.01 -14.90 -12.04
N ILE A 427 -13.47 -14.86 -10.81
CA ILE A 427 -13.85 -15.79 -9.74
C ILE A 427 -15.33 -15.60 -9.34
N ALA A 428 -15.83 -14.37 -9.26
CA ALA A 428 -17.23 -14.07 -8.92
C ALA A 428 -18.22 -14.56 -9.98
N THR A 429 -17.82 -14.59 -11.25
CA THR A 429 -18.64 -15.14 -12.34
C THR A 429 -18.65 -16.68 -12.40
N ALA A 430 -17.86 -17.36 -11.57
CA ALA A 430 -17.94 -18.81 -11.42
C ALA A 430 -19.22 -19.19 -10.65
N PRO A 431 -20.02 -20.16 -11.13
CA PRO A 431 -21.29 -20.51 -10.50
C PRO A 431 -21.06 -20.99 -9.06
N THR A 432 -21.44 -20.16 -8.10
CA THR A 432 -21.47 -20.53 -6.68
C THR A 432 -22.68 -21.43 -6.48
N GLN A 433 -22.48 -22.70 -6.11
CA GLN A 433 -23.57 -23.54 -5.64
C GLN A 433 -24.10 -22.91 -4.33
N SER A 434 -25.27 -22.28 -4.42
CA SER A 434 -26.00 -21.79 -3.26
C SER A 434 -26.40 -22.98 -2.38
N ASN A 435 -25.89 -23.01 -1.15
CA ASN A 435 -26.49 -23.79 -0.08
C ASN A 435 -27.89 -23.21 0.21
N GLY A 436 -28.92 -23.85 -0.32
CA GLY A 436 -30.31 -23.65 0.08
C GLY A 436 -30.72 -24.78 1.02
N SER A 437 -30.95 -24.43 2.29
CA SER A 437 -31.78 -25.21 3.21
C SER A 437 -33.26 -25.13 2.82
N SER A 438 -34.03 -26.13 3.27
CA SER A 438 -35.48 -26.37 3.12
C SER A 438 -35.83 -27.20 1.87
N GLU A 439 -36.52 -28.34 1.93
CA GLU A 439 -37.48 -28.87 2.89
C GLU A 439 -37.56 -30.40 2.79
N ALA A 440 -37.92 -31.02 3.92
CA ALA A 440 -38.17 -32.45 4.04
C ALA A 440 -39.40 -32.89 3.23
N VAL A 441 -39.28 -34.01 2.51
CA VAL A 441 -40.41 -34.92 2.24
C VAL A 441 -39.91 -36.34 2.50
N GLU A 442 -40.56 -36.98 3.46
CA GLU A 442 -40.35 -38.35 3.92
C GLU A 442 -40.76 -39.41 2.88
N ASN A 443 -40.30 -40.65 3.18
CA ASN A 443 -40.86 -41.96 2.82
C ASN A 443 -40.43 -42.53 1.45
N LYS A 444 -40.02 -43.79 1.31
CA LYS A 444 -39.98 -44.97 2.20
C LYS A 444 -39.03 -46.02 1.59
N ASP A 445 -38.49 -46.84 2.48
CA ASP A 445 -38.09 -48.26 2.36
C ASP A 445 -37.62 -48.83 1.02
N GLU A 446 -36.43 -49.43 0.99
CA GLU A 446 -36.29 -50.90 1.13
C GLU A 446 -34.80 -51.30 1.24
N LYS A 447 -34.49 -52.04 2.31
CA LYS A 447 -33.25 -52.79 2.46
C LYS A 447 -33.36 -54.07 1.64
N MET A 448 -32.30 -54.45 0.92
CA MET A 448 -31.94 -55.87 0.82
C MET A 448 -30.42 -56.03 0.80
N GLU A 449 -29.97 -56.83 1.76
CA GLU A 449 -28.62 -57.34 1.96
C GLU A 449 -28.19 -58.22 0.79
N VAL A 450 -26.89 -58.24 0.49
CA VAL A 450 -26.28 -59.41 -0.16
C VAL A 450 -25.03 -59.78 0.63
N GLU A 451 -25.12 -60.99 1.19
CA GLU A 451 -24.09 -61.70 1.93
C GLU A 451 -22.86 -62.02 1.08
N ASP A 452 -21.77 -62.17 1.81
CA ASP A 452 -20.42 -62.46 1.36
C ASP A 452 -20.15 -63.98 1.51
N GLN A 453 -19.84 -64.71 0.43
CA GLN A 453 -19.22 -66.04 0.51
C GLN A 453 -18.21 -66.34 -0.63
N LYS A 454 -16.93 -66.28 -0.25
CA LYS A 454 -15.79 -67.22 -0.45
C LYS A 454 -15.48 -67.90 -1.81
N LYS A 455 -14.28 -67.56 -2.32
CA LYS A 455 -13.11 -68.36 -2.81
C LYS A 455 -13.34 -69.66 -3.63
N ASP A 456 -12.72 -69.79 -4.82
CA ASP A 456 -11.38 -70.43 -5.00
C ASP A 456 -10.81 -70.28 -6.45
N LYS A 457 -9.53 -70.64 -6.61
CA LYS A 457 -8.49 -70.34 -7.63
C LYS A 457 -8.66 -70.85 -9.08
N GLY A 458 -8.01 -70.13 -10.02
CA GLY A 458 -7.51 -70.63 -11.32
C GLY A 458 -7.25 -69.52 -12.37
N LYS A 459 -6.00 -69.36 -12.86
CA LYS A 459 -5.53 -68.43 -13.93
C LYS A 459 -5.62 -69.09 -15.33
N PRO A 460 -5.37 -68.40 -16.48
CA PRO A 460 -5.57 -66.99 -16.83
C PRO A 460 -6.21 -66.79 -18.26
N ASP A 461 -6.42 -65.52 -18.61
CA ASP A 461 -6.44 -64.92 -19.97
C ASP A 461 -7.73 -64.80 -20.83
N ASP A 462 -7.77 -63.68 -21.55
CA ASP A 462 -8.69 -63.18 -22.60
C ASP A 462 -10.07 -62.55 -22.32
N LYS A 463 -10.63 -62.60 -21.10
CA LYS A 463 -11.91 -61.89 -20.82
C LYS A 463 -11.77 -60.49 -20.19
N SER A 464 -10.58 -60.10 -19.71
CA SER A 464 -10.42 -58.83 -18.98
C SER A 464 -10.35 -57.60 -19.90
N GLU A 465 -9.89 -57.76 -21.14
CA GLU A 465 -9.72 -56.65 -22.07
C GLU A 465 -11.03 -56.23 -22.74
N ALA A 466 -11.92 -57.20 -23.02
CA ALA A 466 -13.26 -56.94 -23.54
C ALA A 466 -14.17 -56.23 -22.51
N LEU A 467 -14.04 -56.59 -21.22
CA LEU A 467 -14.74 -55.92 -20.12
C LEU A 467 -14.18 -54.53 -19.84
N ARG A 468 -12.85 -54.33 -19.96
CA ARG A 468 -12.23 -52.99 -19.89
C ARG A 468 -12.67 -52.11 -21.04
N LYS A 469 -12.65 -52.59 -22.29
CA LYS A 469 -13.12 -51.81 -23.47
C LYS A 469 -14.62 -51.48 -23.40
N LYS A 470 -15.46 -52.37 -22.85
CA LYS A 470 -16.88 -52.06 -22.57
C LYS A 470 -17.08 -51.06 -21.45
N ALA A 471 -16.27 -51.13 -20.38
CA ALA A 471 -16.29 -50.15 -19.29
C ALA A 471 -15.77 -48.78 -19.74
N GLU A 472 -14.72 -48.74 -20.57
CA GLU A 472 -14.17 -47.54 -21.21
C GLU A 472 -15.22 -46.89 -22.14
N ALA A 473 -15.87 -47.70 -23.00
CA ALA A 473 -16.91 -47.23 -23.90
C ALA A 473 -18.18 -46.75 -23.15
N ALA A 474 -18.53 -47.39 -22.02
CA ALA A 474 -19.61 -46.94 -21.15
C ALA A 474 -19.24 -45.64 -20.39
N LYS A 475 -17.97 -45.48 -19.99
CA LYS A 475 -17.44 -44.26 -19.37
C LYS A 475 -17.40 -43.10 -20.36
N ILE A 476 -17.04 -43.35 -21.62
CA ILE A 476 -17.06 -42.38 -22.72
C ILE A 476 -18.52 -42.01 -23.10
N LYS A 477 -19.46 -42.96 -23.07
CA LYS A 477 -20.89 -42.67 -23.25
C LYS A 477 -21.49 -41.87 -22.09
N LEU A 478 -21.07 -42.12 -20.84
CA LEU A 478 -21.49 -41.33 -19.68
C LEU A 478 -20.88 -39.91 -19.68
N LEU A 479 -19.65 -39.77 -20.16
CA LEU A 479 -18.98 -38.47 -20.38
C LEU A 479 -19.65 -37.67 -21.51
N ASN A 480 -20.11 -38.35 -22.57
CA ASN A 480 -20.83 -37.70 -23.67
C ASN A 480 -22.31 -37.41 -23.34
N ALA A 481 -22.97 -38.20 -22.48
CA ALA A 481 -24.33 -37.93 -22.00
C ALA A 481 -24.41 -36.72 -21.05
N LYS A 482 -23.30 -36.40 -20.34
CA LYS A 482 -23.18 -35.17 -19.54
C LYS A 482 -22.94 -33.89 -20.36
N LYS A 483 -22.74 -33.98 -21.68
CA LYS A 483 -22.61 -32.82 -22.58
C LYS A 483 -23.95 -32.09 -22.84
N GLY A 484 -25.08 -32.66 -22.41
CA GLY A 484 -26.42 -32.11 -22.67
C GLY A 484 -26.95 -31.07 -21.67
N LYS A 485 -26.35 -30.92 -20.48
CA LYS A 485 -26.78 -29.92 -19.47
C LYS A 485 -25.59 -29.47 -18.61
N GLN A 486 -24.67 -28.71 -19.19
CA GLN A 486 -23.79 -27.81 -18.44
C GLN A 486 -24.08 -26.38 -18.90
N SER A 487 -25.13 -25.81 -18.32
CA SER A 487 -25.33 -24.36 -18.29
C SER A 487 -24.37 -23.78 -17.26
N GLY A 488 -23.52 -22.83 -17.68
CA GLY A 488 -22.49 -22.18 -16.85
C GLY A 488 -21.12 -22.11 -17.52
N ARG A 489 -21.05 -21.64 -18.78
CA ARG A 489 -19.78 -21.37 -19.46
C ARG A 489 -19.05 -20.21 -18.78
N VAL A 490 -17.95 -20.49 -18.07
CA VAL A 490 -16.87 -19.51 -17.89
C VAL A 490 -16.18 -19.39 -19.25
N LEU A 491 -16.63 -18.46 -20.10
CA LEU A 491 -15.87 -18.09 -21.29
C LEU A 491 -14.77 -17.14 -20.83
N LEU A 492 -13.56 -17.70 -20.62
CA LEU A 492 -12.33 -16.93 -20.63
C LEU A 492 -12.33 -16.03 -21.87
N CYS A 493 -12.37 -14.71 -21.67
CA CYS A 493 -12.23 -13.67 -22.70
C CYS A 493 -12.85 -14.04 -24.06
N SER A 494 -14.17 -14.21 -24.11
CA SER A 494 -14.87 -14.48 -25.38
C SER A 494 -14.80 -13.29 -26.35
N PRO A 495 -14.95 -13.54 -27.67
CA PRO A 495 -15.13 -12.47 -28.65
C PRO A 495 -16.28 -11.55 -28.24
N GLY A 496 -15.99 -10.26 -28.02
CA GLY A 496 -16.97 -9.26 -27.56
C GLY A 496 -16.99 -9.01 -26.04
N SER A 497 -16.16 -9.70 -25.25
CA SER A 497 -15.99 -9.34 -23.84
C SER A 497 -15.36 -7.95 -23.70
N PRO A 498 -15.71 -7.16 -22.66
CA PRO A 498 -15.17 -5.81 -22.45
C PRO A 498 -13.64 -5.77 -22.36
N LEU A 499 -13.02 -6.85 -21.86
CA LEU A 499 -11.58 -6.97 -21.78
C LEU A 499 -10.96 -7.13 -23.18
N VAL A 500 -11.52 -7.99 -24.04
CA VAL A 500 -11.02 -8.19 -25.41
C VAL A 500 -11.16 -6.94 -26.26
N SER A 501 -12.29 -6.23 -26.16
CA SER A 501 -12.46 -4.94 -26.85
C SER A 501 -11.47 -3.89 -26.38
N THR A 502 -11.15 -3.86 -25.08
CA THR A 502 -10.13 -2.98 -24.51
C THR A 502 -8.74 -3.37 -25.01
N SER A 503 -8.40 -4.65 -24.97
CA SER A 503 -7.11 -5.19 -25.41
C SER A 503 -6.78 -4.82 -26.85
N LYS A 504 -7.75 -4.88 -27.77
CA LYS A 504 -7.58 -4.48 -29.18
C LYS A 504 -7.03 -3.07 -29.35
N LEU A 505 -7.29 -2.19 -28.39
CA LEU A 505 -6.87 -0.80 -28.45
C LEU A 505 -5.47 -0.56 -27.85
N LEU A 506 -4.87 -1.57 -27.20
CA LEU A 506 -3.60 -1.44 -26.47
C LEU A 506 -2.36 -1.57 -27.36
N LEU A 507 -2.43 -2.42 -28.39
CA LEU A 507 -1.32 -2.67 -29.31
C LEU A 507 -1.62 -2.11 -30.72
N PRO A 508 -0.59 -1.88 -31.55
CA PRO A 508 -0.76 -1.49 -32.95
C PRO A 508 -1.62 -2.49 -33.74
N GLU A 509 -2.34 -2.00 -34.75
CA GLU A 509 -3.26 -2.84 -35.54
C GLU A 509 -2.54 -3.99 -36.27
N ASP A 510 -1.30 -3.76 -36.72
CA ASP A 510 -0.48 -4.78 -37.39
C ASP A 510 -0.16 -5.98 -36.49
N THR A 511 -0.05 -5.76 -35.18
CA THR A 511 0.20 -6.84 -34.22
C THR A 511 -0.97 -7.83 -34.18
N TRP A 512 -2.21 -7.35 -34.37
CA TRP A 512 -3.40 -8.20 -34.37
C TRP A 512 -3.54 -9.07 -35.62
N ASN A 513 -2.74 -8.81 -36.67
CA ASN A 513 -2.63 -9.74 -37.80
C ASN A 513 -1.78 -10.98 -37.44
N LYS A 514 -1.02 -10.96 -36.33
CA LYS A 514 -0.06 -11.98 -35.89
C LYS A 514 -0.49 -12.72 -34.63
N ILE A 515 -1.17 -12.06 -33.71
CA ILE A 515 -1.71 -12.65 -32.46
C ILE A 515 -3.18 -12.26 -32.29
N SER A 516 -3.99 -13.14 -31.69
CA SER A 516 -5.39 -12.79 -31.44
C SER A 516 -5.58 -12.00 -30.14
N PRO A 517 -6.47 -10.99 -30.14
CA PRO A 517 -6.86 -10.25 -28.95
C PRO A 517 -7.44 -11.13 -27.83
N GLU A 518 -8.13 -12.21 -28.19
CA GLU A 518 -8.67 -13.20 -27.25
C GLU A 518 -7.54 -13.92 -26.51
N PHE A 519 -6.55 -14.44 -27.25
CA PHE A 519 -5.41 -15.14 -26.66
C PHE A 519 -4.57 -14.20 -25.78
N TYR A 520 -4.31 -12.99 -26.28
CA TYR A 520 -3.63 -11.93 -25.53
C TYR A 520 -4.36 -11.63 -24.20
N SER A 521 -5.68 -11.44 -24.25
CA SER A 521 -6.48 -11.15 -23.06
C SER A 521 -6.52 -12.33 -22.08
N VAL A 522 -6.57 -13.57 -22.57
CA VAL A 522 -6.45 -14.76 -21.70
C VAL A 522 -5.10 -14.73 -20.99
N PHE A 523 -3.98 -14.60 -21.71
CA PHE A 523 -2.65 -14.59 -21.13
C PHE A 523 -2.49 -13.55 -20.02
N TRP A 524 -2.94 -12.31 -20.23
CA TRP A 524 -2.76 -11.25 -19.24
C TRP A 524 -3.76 -11.29 -18.07
N SER A 525 -4.90 -11.98 -18.25
CA SER A 525 -5.94 -12.11 -17.22
C SER A 525 -5.71 -13.23 -16.21
N LEU A 526 -4.95 -14.27 -16.55
CA LEU A 526 -4.66 -15.37 -15.63
C LEU A 526 -3.44 -15.06 -14.76
N SER A 527 -3.35 -15.73 -13.62
CA SER A 527 -2.19 -15.74 -12.74
C SER A 527 -1.76 -17.15 -12.37
N MET A 528 -0.65 -17.26 -11.63
CA MET A 528 -0.06 -18.56 -11.27
C MET A 528 -1.03 -19.45 -10.49
N TYR A 529 -1.91 -18.83 -9.68
CA TYR A 529 -2.96 -19.50 -8.92
C TYR A 529 -3.90 -20.35 -9.80
N ASP A 530 -4.08 -19.96 -11.06
CA ASP A 530 -5.01 -20.59 -12.00
C ASP A 530 -4.42 -21.75 -12.78
N LEU A 531 -3.09 -21.79 -12.93
CA LEU A 531 -2.39 -22.72 -13.80
C LEU A 531 -1.69 -23.85 -13.05
N ARG A 532 -1.50 -23.71 -11.73
CA ARG A 532 -0.86 -24.72 -10.91
C ARG A 532 -1.44 -24.72 -9.50
N VAL A 533 -1.68 -25.92 -8.98
CA VAL A 533 -2.06 -26.13 -7.57
C VAL A 533 -0.89 -26.77 -6.82
N PRO A 534 -0.24 -26.09 -5.88
CA PRO A 534 0.91 -26.62 -5.14
C PRO A 534 0.48 -27.61 -4.04
N GLU A 535 -0.13 -28.74 -4.42
CA GLU A 535 -0.72 -29.71 -3.47
C GLU A 535 0.28 -30.24 -2.44
N LYS A 536 1.52 -30.50 -2.86
CA LYS A 536 2.59 -31.02 -1.99
C LYS A 536 2.89 -30.01 -0.89
N LEU A 537 2.93 -28.72 -1.23
CA LEU A 537 3.22 -27.65 -0.29
C LEU A 537 2.10 -27.48 0.72
N TYR A 538 0.84 -27.44 0.27
CA TYR A 538 -0.33 -27.43 1.17
C TYR A 538 -0.30 -28.58 2.16
N LYS A 539 -0.11 -29.83 1.67
CA LYS A 539 -0.04 -31.02 2.52
C LYS A 539 1.12 -30.95 3.51
N SER A 540 2.29 -30.45 3.08
CA SER A 540 3.46 -30.27 3.93
C SER A 540 3.21 -29.24 5.06
N GLN A 541 2.63 -28.08 4.74
CA GLN A 541 2.34 -27.04 5.75
C GLN A 541 1.23 -27.48 6.71
N ILE A 542 0.18 -28.12 6.21
CA ILE A 542 -0.86 -28.72 7.06
C ILE A 542 -0.26 -29.75 8.01
N LYS A 543 0.65 -30.61 7.53
CA LYS A 543 1.34 -31.59 8.37
C LYS A 543 2.17 -30.90 9.46
N LYS A 544 2.95 -29.87 9.13
CA LYS A 544 3.73 -29.10 10.12
C LYS A 544 2.84 -28.51 11.21
N LEU A 545 1.70 -27.93 10.85
CA LEU A 545 0.75 -27.38 11.81
C LEU A 545 0.08 -28.46 12.68
N LYS A 546 -0.21 -29.64 12.11
CA LYS A 546 -0.71 -30.81 12.85
C LYS A 546 0.33 -31.33 13.84
N ASP A 547 1.58 -31.48 13.41
CA ASP A 547 2.70 -31.89 14.27
C ASP A 547 2.94 -30.88 15.41
N GLN A 548 2.82 -29.58 15.12
CA GLN A 548 2.90 -28.51 16.11
C GLN A 548 1.75 -28.59 17.13
N GLU A 549 0.51 -28.81 16.68
CA GLU A 549 -0.67 -28.98 17.54
C GLU A 549 -0.51 -30.20 18.46
N ASP A 550 -0.05 -31.33 17.92
CA ASP A 550 0.22 -32.56 18.66
C ASP A 550 1.34 -32.37 19.71
N SER A 551 2.39 -31.62 19.36
CA SER A 551 3.47 -31.31 20.31
C SER A 551 2.95 -30.51 21.50
N LEU A 552 2.14 -29.47 21.24
CA LEU A 552 1.50 -28.63 22.26
C LEU A 552 0.50 -29.41 23.12
N ARG A 553 -0.06 -30.50 22.59
CA ARG A 553 -0.95 -31.39 23.33
C ARG A 553 -0.19 -32.32 24.28
N LYS A 554 1.02 -32.76 23.92
CA LYS A 554 1.84 -33.69 24.71
C LYS A 554 2.65 -32.99 25.80
N THR A 555 3.01 -31.72 25.64
CA THR A 555 3.74 -30.95 26.66
C THR A 555 2.85 -30.75 27.90
N SER A 556 3.23 -31.32 29.04
CA SER A 556 2.65 -31.02 30.36
C SER A 556 3.43 -29.88 31.04
N GLY A 557 2.73 -28.93 31.67
CA GLY A 557 3.33 -27.72 32.25
C GLY A 557 2.30 -26.96 33.08
N ASP A 558 2.75 -25.93 33.81
CA ASP A 558 1.97 -25.22 34.84
C ASP A 558 0.62 -24.65 34.34
N LYS A 559 -0.37 -24.45 35.23
CA LYS A 559 -1.77 -24.11 34.86
C LYS A 559 -1.89 -22.81 34.05
N GLY A 560 -0.96 -21.86 34.21
CA GLY A 560 -0.92 -20.61 33.44
C GLY A 560 -0.55 -20.80 31.96
N ASP A 561 0.26 -21.81 31.64
CA ASP A 561 0.68 -22.12 30.27
C ASP A 561 -0.35 -22.99 29.52
N ASP A 562 -1.27 -23.65 30.23
CA ASP A 562 -2.34 -24.45 29.60
C ASP A 562 -3.31 -23.59 28.78
N ALA A 563 -3.67 -22.41 29.28
CA ALA A 563 -4.55 -21.48 28.56
C ALA A 563 -3.89 -20.95 27.29
N LYS A 564 -2.59 -20.63 27.34
CA LYS A 564 -1.79 -20.18 26.19
C LYS A 564 -1.64 -21.29 25.16
N ARG A 565 -1.29 -22.52 25.59
CA ARG A 565 -1.21 -23.71 24.73
C ARG A 565 -2.55 -24.06 24.09
N LYS A 566 -3.66 -23.96 24.83
CA LYS A 566 -5.01 -24.14 24.28
C LYS A 566 -5.32 -23.12 23.18
N LYS A 567 -5.01 -21.85 23.40
CA LYS A 567 -5.20 -20.78 22.40
C LYS A 567 -4.34 -20.98 21.15
N GLU A 568 -3.09 -21.43 21.32
CA GLU A 568 -2.21 -21.75 20.20
C GLU A 568 -2.69 -22.98 19.41
N ARG A 569 -3.16 -24.04 20.08
CA ARG A 569 -3.81 -25.19 19.41
C ARG A 569 -5.04 -24.79 18.62
N GLU A 570 -5.92 -23.97 19.20
CA GLU A 570 -7.09 -23.43 18.49
C GLU A 570 -6.69 -22.60 17.27
N ARG A 571 -5.58 -21.84 17.34
CA ARG A 571 -5.02 -21.13 16.18
C ARG A 571 -4.55 -22.09 15.10
N CYS A 572 -3.74 -23.11 15.44
CA CYS A 572 -3.26 -24.10 14.48
C CYS A 572 -4.44 -24.80 13.78
N ASN A 573 -5.43 -25.27 14.54
CA ASN A 573 -6.62 -25.91 14.00
C ASN A 573 -7.45 -24.99 13.09
N LYS A 574 -7.56 -23.70 13.42
CA LYS A 574 -8.21 -22.71 12.53
C LYS A 574 -7.43 -22.51 11.23
N THR A 575 -6.10 -22.40 11.30
CA THR A 575 -5.26 -22.26 10.09
C THR A 575 -5.31 -23.52 9.23
N ILE A 576 -5.26 -24.71 9.81
CA ILE A 576 -5.38 -25.99 9.10
C ILE A 576 -6.69 -26.03 8.28
N LYS A 577 -7.83 -25.74 8.92
CA LYS A 577 -9.13 -25.71 8.23
C LYS A 577 -9.12 -24.72 7.07
N ARG A 578 -8.56 -23.53 7.27
CA ARG A 578 -8.45 -22.51 6.21
C ARG A 578 -7.57 -22.98 5.04
N LEU A 579 -6.47 -23.67 5.30
CA LEU A 579 -5.61 -24.24 4.25
C LEU A 579 -6.30 -25.38 3.49
N GLU A 580 -7.05 -26.23 4.17
CA GLU A 580 -7.84 -27.31 3.57
C GLU A 580 -8.95 -26.72 2.66
N ASP A 581 -9.72 -25.74 3.18
CA ASP A 581 -10.76 -25.04 2.41
C ASP A 581 -10.19 -24.29 1.19
N GLU A 582 -9.03 -23.65 1.35
CA GLU A 582 -8.35 -22.91 0.29
C GLU A 582 -7.85 -23.84 -0.82
N LEU A 583 -7.26 -24.99 -0.45
CA LEU A 583 -6.82 -26.01 -1.39
C LEU A 583 -7.99 -26.53 -2.24
N ASP A 584 -9.12 -26.86 -1.62
CA ASP A 584 -10.29 -27.36 -2.33
C ASP A 584 -10.89 -26.31 -3.28
N LYS A 585 -10.91 -25.04 -2.87
CA LYS A 585 -11.32 -23.92 -3.75
C LYS A 585 -10.38 -23.76 -4.93
N GLN A 586 -9.07 -23.78 -4.70
CA GLN A 586 -8.08 -23.64 -5.76
C GLN A 586 -8.16 -24.78 -6.77
N LYS A 587 -8.35 -26.03 -6.32
CA LYS A 587 -8.54 -27.19 -7.21
C LYS A 587 -9.73 -27.01 -8.15
N LYS A 588 -10.88 -26.58 -7.61
CA LYS A 588 -12.08 -26.33 -8.41
C LYS A 588 -11.84 -25.21 -9.44
N ASN A 589 -11.18 -24.12 -9.05
CA ASN A 589 -10.82 -23.04 -9.96
C ASN A 589 -9.90 -23.53 -11.08
N TYR A 590 -8.82 -24.25 -10.73
CA TYR A 590 -7.89 -24.84 -11.70
C TYR A 590 -8.59 -25.74 -12.71
N GLU A 591 -9.46 -26.65 -12.25
CA GLU A 591 -10.23 -27.54 -13.13
C GLU A 591 -11.12 -26.75 -14.10
N GLN A 592 -11.79 -25.70 -13.62
CA GLN A 592 -12.64 -24.83 -14.44
C GLN A 592 -11.84 -24.04 -15.48
N VAL A 593 -10.71 -23.46 -15.09
CA VAL A 593 -9.83 -22.71 -15.98
C VAL A 593 -9.28 -23.64 -17.05
N MET A 594 -8.73 -24.80 -16.68
CA MET A 594 -8.18 -25.77 -17.64
C MET A 594 -9.25 -26.31 -18.60
N ALA A 595 -10.49 -26.56 -18.12
CA ALA A 595 -11.60 -26.93 -18.99
C ALA A 595 -11.94 -25.82 -20.01
N SER A 596 -11.90 -24.57 -19.57
CA SER A 596 -12.18 -23.40 -20.41
C SER A 596 -11.09 -23.16 -21.45
N LEU A 597 -9.81 -23.34 -21.08
CA LEU A 597 -8.67 -23.29 -21.99
C LEU A 597 -8.79 -24.37 -23.08
N ARG A 598 -9.12 -25.61 -22.71
CA ARG A 598 -9.34 -26.72 -23.66
C ARG A 598 -10.40 -26.43 -24.71
N ILE A 599 -11.49 -25.75 -24.32
CA ILE A 599 -12.58 -25.37 -25.24
C ILE A 599 -12.16 -24.23 -26.17
N SER A 600 -11.31 -23.33 -25.70
CA SER A 600 -10.96 -22.09 -26.41
C SER A 600 -9.73 -22.23 -27.31
N LYS A 601 -8.88 -23.24 -27.06
CA LYS A 601 -7.60 -23.46 -27.76
C LYS A 601 -7.71 -23.44 -29.29
N ASP A 602 -8.75 -24.08 -29.84
CA ASP A 602 -8.91 -24.23 -31.29
C ASP A 602 -9.49 -22.96 -31.96
N LYS A 603 -9.96 -22.00 -31.16
CA LYS A 603 -10.57 -20.75 -31.63
C LYS A 603 -9.59 -19.59 -31.61
N TRP A 604 -8.64 -19.58 -30.69
CA TRP A 604 -7.76 -18.44 -30.47
C TRP A 604 -7.02 -17.99 -31.72
N LEU A 605 -6.46 -18.90 -32.51
CA LEU A 605 -5.52 -18.55 -33.59
C LEU A 605 -6.03 -18.94 -34.98
N LYS A 606 -7.34 -19.15 -35.14
CA LYS A 606 -7.93 -19.66 -36.38
C LYS A 606 -7.90 -18.62 -37.51
N ASP A 607 -8.22 -17.37 -37.19
CA ASP A 607 -8.46 -16.29 -38.15
C ASP A 607 -7.25 -15.34 -38.31
N ILE A 608 -6.06 -15.79 -37.90
CA ILE A 608 -4.81 -15.01 -37.98
C ILE A 608 -4.21 -15.11 -39.39
N LYS A 609 -3.79 -13.96 -39.94
CA LYS A 609 -3.21 -13.85 -41.29
C LYS A 609 -1.77 -14.36 -41.32
N GLU A 610 -0.93 -13.91 -40.38
CA GLU A 610 0.51 -14.19 -40.34
C GLU A 610 0.85 -15.25 -39.28
N LYS A 611 0.50 -16.50 -39.57
CA LYS A 611 0.61 -17.62 -38.62
C LYS A 611 2.05 -17.94 -38.20
N ASP A 612 3.01 -17.78 -39.12
CA ASP A 612 4.43 -18.09 -38.86
C ASP A 612 5.07 -17.10 -37.89
N GLN A 613 4.49 -15.90 -37.74
CA GLN A 613 4.98 -14.86 -36.82
C GLN A 613 4.28 -14.88 -35.46
N THR A 614 3.24 -15.72 -35.28
CA THR A 614 2.45 -15.75 -34.05
C THR A 614 3.29 -16.05 -32.81
N GLY A 615 4.26 -16.97 -32.93
CA GLY A 615 5.19 -17.29 -31.85
C GLY A 615 6.03 -16.09 -31.41
N HIS A 616 6.70 -15.44 -32.36
CA HIS A 616 7.50 -14.24 -32.10
C HIS A 616 6.66 -13.10 -31.50
N ALA A 617 5.45 -12.84 -32.05
CA ALA A 617 4.56 -11.81 -31.54
C ALA A 617 4.10 -12.11 -30.09
N PHE A 618 3.85 -13.38 -29.77
CA PHE A 618 3.49 -13.79 -28.41
C PHE A 618 4.66 -13.60 -27.44
N VAL A 619 5.88 -13.98 -27.83
CA VAL A 619 7.07 -13.76 -26.99
C VAL A 619 7.30 -12.27 -26.76
N GLN A 620 7.27 -11.47 -27.82
CA GLN A 620 7.55 -10.04 -27.78
C GLN A 620 6.53 -9.23 -26.99
N HIS A 621 5.23 -9.49 -27.15
CA HIS A 621 4.17 -8.65 -26.56
C HIS A 621 3.51 -9.25 -25.30
N CYS A 622 3.81 -10.50 -24.94
CA CYS A 622 3.23 -11.16 -23.78
C CYS A 622 4.31 -11.71 -22.84
N VAL A 623 5.13 -12.65 -23.31
CA VAL A 623 6.05 -13.41 -22.44
C VAL A 623 7.14 -12.51 -21.88
N VAL A 624 7.92 -11.83 -22.72
CA VAL A 624 9.06 -10.99 -22.29
C VAL A 624 8.60 -9.86 -21.35
N PRO A 625 7.58 -9.05 -21.68
CA PRO A 625 7.14 -7.97 -20.80
C PRO A 625 6.65 -8.48 -19.43
N ARG A 626 5.97 -9.64 -19.39
CA ARG A 626 5.46 -10.20 -18.14
C ARG A 626 6.56 -10.85 -17.30
N LEU A 627 7.52 -11.53 -17.93
CA LEU A 627 8.66 -12.18 -17.28
C LEU A 627 9.46 -11.18 -16.43
N LEU A 628 9.60 -9.94 -16.90
CA LEU A 628 10.37 -8.87 -16.24
C LEU A 628 9.63 -8.17 -15.10
N LEU A 629 8.36 -8.50 -14.84
CA LEU A 629 7.58 -7.84 -13.79
C LEU A 629 7.96 -8.35 -12.39
N THR A 630 7.85 -9.66 -12.17
CA THR A 630 8.05 -10.29 -10.86
C THR A 630 8.56 -11.73 -11.01
N PRO A 631 9.25 -12.29 -10.01
CA PRO A 631 9.67 -13.70 -10.03
C PRO A 631 8.50 -14.68 -10.23
N ILE A 632 7.32 -14.38 -9.67
CA ILE A 632 6.11 -15.21 -9.83
C ILE A 632 5.51 -15.09 -11.24
N ASP A 633 5.59 -13.91 -11.86
CA ASP A 633 5.17 -13.74 -13.25
C ASP A 633 6.10 -14.49 -14.22
N ALA A 634 7.39 -14.61 -13.91
CA ALA A 634 8.32 -15.45 -14.67
C ALA A 634 7.93 -16.94 -14.60
N LEU A 635 7.63 -17.45 -13.40
CA LEU A 635 7.09 -18.81 -13.24
C LEU A 635 5.76 -19.01 -13.98
N TYR A 636 4.87 -18.02 -13.91
CA TYR A 636 3.62 -18.05 -14.63
C TYR A 636 3.85 -18.16 -16.14
N CYS A 637 4.79 -17.39 -16.70
CA CYS A 637 5.12 -17.44 -18.12
C CYS A 637 5.58 -18.84 -18.53
N ALA A 638 6.49 -19.44 -17.76
CA ALA A 638 6.96 -20.81 -17.99
C ALA A 638 5.80 -21.82 -17.95
N ARG A 639 4.95 -21.75 -16.90
CA ARG A 639 3.83 -22.69 -16.76
C ARG A 639 2.75 -22.48 -17.84
N PHE A 640 2.48 -21.25 -18.24
CA PHE A 640 1.53 -20.97 -19.32
C PHE A 640 2.04 -21.54 -20.65
N LEU A 641 3.33 -21.41 -20.94
CA LEU A 641 3.95 -22.02 -22.12
C LEU A 641 3.80 -23.56 -22.10
N GLU A 642 4.11 -24.20 -20.98
CA GLU A 642 3.88 -25.64 -20.80
C GLU A 642 2.41 -26.02 -21.05
N VAL A 643 1.46 -25.26 -20.50
CA VAL A 643 0.03 -25.51 -20.70
C VAL A 643 -0.37 -25.34 -22.16
N VAL A 644 0.13 -24.33 -22.87
CA VAL A 644 -0.15 -24.13 -24.29
C VAL A 644 0.36 -25.30 -25.14
N LEU A 645 1.54 -25.83 -24.82
CA LEU A 645 2.14 -27.01 -25.45
C LEU A 645 1.37 -28.29 -25.10
N GLU A 646 1.02 -28.51 -23.82
CA GLU A 646 0.21 -29.66 -23.35
C GLU A 646 -1.18 -29.70 -24.03
N LEU A 647 -1.72 -28.54 -24.41
CA LEU A 647 -3.01 -28.41 -25.07
C LEU A 647 -2.94 -28.56 -26.61
N ASP A 648 -1.74 -28.71 -27.18
CA ASP A 648 -1.50 -28.70 -28.64
C ASP A 648 -2.22 -27.52 -29.31
N THR A 649 -1.94 -26.31 -28.82
CA THR A 649 -2.58 -25.10 -29.35
C THR A 649 -2.07 -24.85 -30.78
N PRO A 650 -2.95 -24.72 -31.79
CA PRO A 650 -2.52 -24.58 -33.19
C PRO A 650 -1.56 -23.41 -33.40
N TRP A 651 -0.55 -23.57 -34.26
CA TRP A 651 0.43 -22.52 -34.63
C TRP A 651 1.42 -22.08 -33.54
N LEU A 652 1.33 -22.65 -32.33
CA LEU A 652 2.30 -22.47 -31.27
C LEU A 652 3.03 -23.80 -31.03
N SER A 653 4.25 -23.91 -31.54
CA SER A 653 5.10 -25.10 -31.38
C SER A 653 6.32 -24.78 -30.52
N MET A 654 6.97 -25.81 -29.99
CA MET A 654 8.20 -25.66 -29.18
C MET A 654 9.31 -24.93 -29.94
N ILE A 655 9.35 -24.97 -31.27
CA ILE A 655 10.37 -24.29 -32.10
C ILE A 655 10.26 -22.75 -32.01
N HIS A 656 9.10 -22.24 -31.61
CA HIS A 656 8.85 -20.81 -31.49
C HIS A 656 9.29 -20.20 -30.15
N PHE A 657 9.75 -21.03 -29.20
CA PHE A 657 10.06 -20.67 -27.81
C PHE A 657 11.46 -21.14 -27.44
#